data_AF-A0A101NPP8-F1
#
_entry.id   AF-A0A101NPP8-F1
#
_cell.length_a   1.000
_cell.length_b   1.000
_cell.length_c   1.000
_cell.angle_alpha   90.00
_cell.angle_beta   90.00
_cell.angle_gamma   90.00
#
_symmetry.space_group_name_H-M   'P 1'
#
loop_
_entity.id
_entity.type
_entity.pdbx_description
1 polymer ?
#
loop_
_entity_poly.entity_id
_entity_poly.type
_entity_poly.pdbx_seq_one_letter_code
_entity_poly.pdbx_strand_id
1 'polypeptide(L)'
;MYADATCHPEHLAAFHPLGVAFDHVNPTLERALQNDDTAYYRLRRVFLAQGAAVGEALRAVTPVAECDNPEVLLSEWTAKNITYIWAVNNTMPDWEPDLAWRVGLLCAQRLPVQARLKVRLPALHQVVDVLNGKPVSLLGGAFTADLRTVPARLYAIVPLLHAPLPSASEEGFGPHVRDIAVSADGRTAALNTFNWDHNLYGLDLATGRTRWRRRLGHHFAYAPTARPGGFAAQGYDLHAPEGYHLYLLDSAGRPQRRFALFGLPKKATDWSKSEWGHDYGLNNFAVAPGGSWIATSGDLGLAVWDGEGHEKWAHAWWADNRRTPLRLLALDDDTLITFADNTVTGLSATDGTTLWTIPTAVGASFGGAFGGGVVSGDRRTAVIASEADGGRVYVIRGGTLVHTIPTAASEVSVSADGSFLAVTTGNQLRAFDTEGGLLWTYTGDDLLRRPRVSPDGTRVAVGSELGTLSVLERDGTPLSAVDLRALPVSAWLPGGDLLVATWMGTVIRYGADLEERWRTRLIPDEPDSRTKLLAPDPVPAVRRTDWGNAREQPYPLTPNLLADIHAFFTMRMVDPDYDMGPEPEQGFALLTDGSADPPPVPWLNWTLLSSLGSGGSNHRFVFTVDTFRSRLELTAVTIAEDPAHPASWMRDVLLQWWDTRAGVWRDGPMLLSDRALHSHDIEPPLASSRFRFVTTGGGTWPQGNLRLGELVFHGRVLGNSHRDVVDGNGLAVLFDDREDDVQDLLLGGRGVDIQQGGAYSGTRCLRVSGPLPGAQYPAFRGLFFHEAMHDWEFEVAQEPSRPGQYRYLQFAWKALGPGTSGIGLRLGAASPLDGNGRVFGVNAGTSHWPASTLLTEHGIEEFPVDWRCVRLDLWTLGGGLTKITQLAVRTDGGGALFDQIVLGRTEADLPQPLPHPEA
;
A
#
# COMPACT_ATOMS: atom_id res chain seq x y z
N MET A 1 -27.53 -31.01 -26.81
CA MET A 1 -26.35 -30.18 -26.52
C MET A 1 -26.79 -28.72 -26.46
N TYR A 2 -26.11 -27.88 -25.70
CA TYR A 2 -26.45 -26.45 -25.54
C TYR A 2 -25.39 -25.57 -26.20
N ALA A 3 -25.76 -24.36 -26.61
CA ALA A 3 -24.84 -23.35 -27.13
C ALA A 3 -25.12 -21.99 -26.49
N ASP A 4 -24.09 -21.21 -26.21
CA ASP A 4 -24.26 -19.84 -25.69
C ASP A 4 -24.63 -18.85 -26.79
N ALA A 5 -24.78 -17.57 -26.40
CA ALA A 5 -25.12 -16.47 -27.29
C ALA A 5 -23.94 -15.94 -28.12
N THR A 6 -22.70 -16.43 -27.93
CA THR A 6 -21.49 -16.00 -28.66
C THR A 6 -21.06 -17.00 -29.73
N CYS A 7 -21.56 -18.22 -29.68
CA CYS A 7 -21.33 -19.25 -30.69
C CYS A 7 -21.80 -18.81 -32.10
N HIS A 8 -21.03 -19.19 -33.13
CA HIS A 8 -21.32 -18.84 -34.53
C HIS A 8 -22.69 -19.39 -34.98
N PRO A 9 -23.61 -18.55 -35.52
CA PRO A 9 -24.97 -18.96 -35.86
C PRO A 9 -25.08 -20.18 -36.76
N GLU A 10 -24.13 -20.36 -37.69
CA GLU A 10 -24.07 -21.50 -38.62
C GLU A 10 -23.89 -22.86 -37.95
N HIS A 11 -23.43 -22.90 -36.70
CA HIS A 11 -23.21 -24.12 -35.93
C HIS A 11 -24.32 -24.40 -34.89
N LEU A 12 -25.32 -23.52 -34.76
CA LEU A 12 -26.32 -23.57 -33.69
C LEU A 12 -27.55 -24.45 -33.98
N ALA A 13 -27.77 -24.86 -35.24
CA ALA A 13 -29.01 -25.52 -35.65
C ALA A 13 -29.32 -26.84 -34.89
N ALA A 14 -28.31 -27.47 -34.28
CA ALA A 14 -28.43 -28.70 -33.51
C ALA A 14 -28.37 -28.51 -31.97
N PHE A 15 -28.34 -27.26 -31.49
CA PHE A 15 -28.09 -26.93 -30.09
C PHE A 15 -29.23 -26.11 -29.49
N HIS A 16 -29.54 -26.35 -28.22
CA HIS A 16 -30.47 -25.51 -27.46
C HIS A 16 -29.76 -24.24 -26.97
N PRO A 17 -30.33 -23.05 -27.13
CA PRO A 17 -29.71 -21.83 -26.62
C PRO A 17 -29.67 -21.85 -25.09
N LEU A 18 -28.49 -21.56 -24.53
CA LEU A 18 -28.24 -21.52 -23.08
C LEU A 18 -28.86 -20.26 -22.43
N GLY A 19 -29.05 -19.18 -23.20
CA GLY A 19 -29.60 -17.91 -22.73
C GLY A 19 -28.65 -17.10 -21.83
N VAL A 20 -27.43 -17.60 -21.60
CA VAL A 20 -26.36 -16.95 -20.83
C VAL A 20 -25.03 -17.21 -21.52
N ALA A 21 -24.12 -16.24 -21.49
CA ALA A 21 -22.74 -16.43 -21.95
C ALA A 21 -21.88 -16.97 -20.79
N PHE A 22 -20.96 -17.89 -21.09
CA PHE A 22 -20.10 -18.53 -20.08
C PHE A 22 -18.61 -18.55 -20.47
N ASP A 23 -18.28 -18.12 -21.68
CA ASP A 23 -16.94 -18.12 -22.29
C ASP A 23 -16.20 -16.77 -22.12
N HIS A 24 -16.92 -15.71 -21.73
CA HIS A 24 -16.35 -14.39 -21.48
C HIS A 24 -17.11 -13.64 -20.38
N VAL A 25 -16.44 -12.65 -19.80
CA VAL A 25 -17.07 -11.70 -18.88
C VAL A 25 -17.53 -10.49 -19.70
N ASN A 26 -18.75 -10.00 -19.46
CA ASN A 26 -19.31 -8.90 -20.23
C ASN A 26 -18.42 -7.64 -20.11
N PRO A 27 -17.84 -7.14 -21.20
CA PRO A 27 -16.92 -5.99 -21.16
C PRO A 27 -17.61 -4.66 -20.81
N THR A 28 -18.95 -4.59 -20.84
CA THR A 28 -19.68 -3.43 -20.30
C THR A 28 -19.80 -3.46 -18.78
N LEU A 29 -19.60 -4.63 -18.15
CA LEU A 29 -19.64 -4.81 -16.70
C LEU A 29 -18.24 -4.82 -16.07
N GLU A 30 -17.19 -5.11 -16.84
CA GLU A 30 -15.81 -5.17 -16.35
C GLU A 30 -14.84 -4.42 -17.28
N ARG A 31 -14.03 -3.53 -16.67
CA ARG A 31 -12.94 -2.82 -17.36
C ARG A 31 -11.74 -3.76 -17.61
N ALA A 32 -10.74 -3.28 -18.37
CA ALA A 32 -9.53 -4.05 -18.69
C ALA A 32 -8.87 -4.63 -17.43
N LEU A 33 -8.55 -5.92 -17.46
CA LEU A 33 -8.06 -6.71 -16.32
C LEU A 33 -6.54 -6.64 -16.13
N GLN A 34 -5.82 -6.05 -17.10
CA GLN A 34 -4.37 -6.01 -17.07
C GLN A 34 -3.89 -5.04 -15.98
N ASN A 35 -3.03 -5.53 -15.09
CA ASN A 35 -2.49 -4.78 -13.94
C ASN A 35 -3.56 -4.31 -12.93
N ASP A 36 -4.69 -5.02 -12.85
CA ASP A 36 -5.76 -4.74 -11.88
C ASP A 36 -5.89 -5.86 -10.84
N ASP A 37 -5.21 -5.71 -9.70
CA ASP A 37 -5.31 -6.66 -8.57
C ASP A 37 -6.73 -6.81 -8.04
N THR A 38 -7.58 -5.78 -8.22
CA THR A 38 -8.94 -5.80 -7.71
C THR A 38 -9.85 -6.70 -8.56
N ALA A 39 -9.38 -7.17 -9.72
CA ALA A 39 -10.03 -8.19 -10.53
C ALA A 39 -10.22 -9.52 -9.76
N TYR A 40 -9.29 -9.92 -8.87
CA TYR A 40 -9.45 -11.16 -8.10
C TYR A 40 -10.67 -11.13 -7.17
N TYR A 41 -10.99 -9.96 -6.63
CA TYR A 41 -12.18 -9.74 -5.81
C TYR A 41 -13.45 -9.63 -6.66
N ARG A 42 -13.43 -8.81 -7.73
CA ARG A 42 -14.60 -8.56 -8.58
C ARG A 42 -15.00 -9.78 -9.41
N LEU A 43 -14.05 -10.39 -10.13
CA LEU A 43 -14.33 -11.51 -11.03
C LEU A 43 -14.89 -12.72 -10.28
N ARG A 44 -14.38 -13.01 -9.07
CA ARG A 44 -14.95 -14.07 -8.23
C ARG A 44 -16.46 -13.89 -8.05
N ARG A 45 -16.91 -12.67 -7.72
CA ARG A 45 -18.33 -12.35 -7.50
C ARG A 45 -19.13 -12.46 -8.79
N VAL A 46 -18.57 -11.97 -9.90
CA VAL A 46 -19.18 -12.12 -11.24
C VAL A 46 -19.35 -13.60 -11.59
N PHE A 47 -18.32 -14.42 -11.43
CA PHE A 47 -18.38 -15.85 -11.73
C PHE A 47 -19.34 -16.61 -10.81
N LEU A 48 -19.40 -16.27 -9.51
CA LEU A 48 -20.39 -16.87 -8.59
C LEU A 48 -21.83 -16.50 -9.00
N ALA A 49 -22.08 -15.25 -9.37
CA ALA A 49 -23.39 -14.81 -9.84
C ALA A 49 -23.77 -15.46 -11.19
N GLN A 50 -22.85 -15.52 -12.14
CA GLN A 50 -23.04 -16.19 -13.43
C GLN A 50 -23.23 -17.71 -13.26
N GLY A 51 -22.48 -18.34 -12.34
CA GLY A 51 -22.58 -19.77 -12.06
C GLY A 51 -23.99 -20.18 -11.61
N ALA A 52 -24.67 -19.34 -10.81
CA ALA A 52 -26.06 -19.57 -10.45
C ALA A 52 -27.00 -19.55 -11.66
N ALA A 53 -26.81 -18.61 -12.59
CA ALA A 53 -27.60 -18.52 -13.82
C ALA A 53 -27.34 -19.71 -14.77
N VAL A 54 -26.08 -20.12 -14.93
CA VAL A 54 -25.69 -21.31 -15.71
C VAL A 54 -26.29 -22.57 -15.10
N GLY A 55 -26.26 -22.71 -13.77
CA GLY A 55 -26.87 -23.83 -13.06
C GLY A 55 -28.37 -23.98 -13.34
N GLU A 56 -29.11 -22.87 -13.34
CA GLU A 56 -30.54 -22.86 -13.68
C GLU A 56 -30.82 -23.19 -15.15
N ALA A 57 -30.00 -22.67 -16.07
CA ALA A 57 -30.08 -22.99 -17.49
C ALA A 57 -29.83 -24.48 -17.77
N LEU A 58 -28.93 -25.09 -17.00
CA LEU A 58 -28.56 -26.50 -17.09
C LEU A 58 -29.34 -27.42 -16.14
N ARG A 59 -30.42 -26.97 -15.49
CA ARG A 59 -31.17 -27.78 -14.50
C ARG A 59 -31.66 -29.15 -15.00
N ALA A 60 -31.82 -29.31 -16.31
CA ALA A 60 -32.21 -30.58 -16.94
C ALA A 60 -31.04 -31.55 -17.10
N VAL A 61 -29.80 -31.06 -17.08
CA VAL A 61 -28.59 -31.87 -17.06
C VAL A 61 -28.36 -32.32 -15.63
N THR A 62 -28.29 -33.63 -15.43
CA THR A 62 -28.15 -34.18 -14.09
C THR A 62 -26.70 -34.62 -13.83
N PRO A 63 -25.97 -33.94 -12.94
CA PRO A 63 -24.54 -34.20 -12.75
C PRO A 63 -24.30 -35.49 -11.96
N VAL A 64 -23.19 -36.19 -12.22
CA VAL A 64 -22.77 -37.36 -11.43
C VAL A 64 -22.44 -36.98 -9.99
N ALA A 65 -21.98 -35.75 -9.74
CA ALA A 65 -21.67 -35.24 -8.42
C ALA A 65 -22.12 -33.78 -8.24
N GLU A 66 -22.59 -33.44 -7.05
CA GLU A 66 -22.91 -32.08 -6.60
C GLU A 66 -21.99 -31.72 -5.42
N CYS A 67 -21.56 -30.46 -5.34
CA CYS A 67 -20.73 -29.93 -4.27
C CYS A 67 -21.50 -28.87 -3.48
N ASP A 68 -21.36 -28.85 -2.15
CA ASP A 68 -21.92 -27.80 -1.29
C ASP A 68 -21.16 -26.48 -1.34
N ASN A 69 -19.89 -26.50 -1.78
CA ASN A 69 -19.08 -25.31 -2.03
C ASN A 69 -19.04 -25.02 -3.55
N PRO A 70 -19.63 -23.92 -4.03
CA PRO A 70 -19.67 -23.58 -5.47
C PRO A 70 -18.30 -23.23 -6.06
N GLU A 71 -17.30 -22.97 -5.21
CA GLU A 71 -15.92 -22.68 -5.64
C GLU A 71 -15.05 -23.94 -5.76
N VAL A 72 -15.59 -25.12 -5.44
CA VAL A 72 -14.93 -26.40 -5.72
C VAL A 72 -15.45 -26.92 -7.04
N LEU A 73 -14.59 -26.85 -8.05
CA LEU A 73 -14.92 -27.21 -9.43
C LEU A 73 -14.86 -28.72 -9.59
N LEU A 74 -15.90 -29.31 -10.17
CA LEU A 74 -15.98 -30.74 -10.45
C LEU A 74 -15.89 -30.97 -11.96
N SER A 75 -14.95 -31.80 -12.37
CA SER A 75 -14.89 -32.33 -13.74
C SER A 75 -15.21 -33.82 -13.73
N GLU A 76 -16.01 -34.24 -14.70
CA GLU A 76 -16.40 -35.63 -14.89
C GLU A 76 -15.71 -36.21 -16.13
N TRP A 77 -15.17 -37.42 -16.00
CA TRP A 77 -14.68 -38.18 -17.14
C TRP A 77 -15.08 -39.65 -17.02
N THR A 78 -15.69 -40.21 -18.06
CA THR A 78 -16.06 -41.63 -18.08
C THR A 78 -15.19 -42.39 -19.07
N ALA A 79 -14.58 -43.47 -18.60
CA ALA A 79 -13.82 -44.41 -19.41
C ALA A 79 -14.28 -45.83 -19.10
N LYS A 80 -14.87 -46.50 -20.11
CA LYS A 80 -15.51 -47.83 -19.94
C LYS A 80 -16.59 -47.78 -18.85
N ASN A 81 -16.41 -48.54 -17.76
CA ASN A 81 -17.33 -48.63 -16.62
C ASN A 81 -16.81 -47.86 -15.38
N ILE A 82 -15.85 -46.96 -15.56
CA ILE A 82 -15.31 -46.12 -14.49
C ILE A 82 -15.67 -44.67 -14.78
N THR A 83 -16.26 -44.00 -13.81
CA THR A 83 -16.50 -42.56 -13.85
C THR A 83 -15.58 -41.88 -12.86
N TYR A 84 -14.74 -40.99 -13.35
CA TYR A 84 -13.82 -40.20 -12.56
C TYR A 84 -14.43 -38.85 -12.22
N ILE A 85 -14.23 -38.42 -10.98
CA ILE A 85 -14.60 -37.09 -10.49
C ILE A 85 -13.30 -36.41 -10.05
N TRP A 86 -12.92 -35.35 -10.75
CA TRP A 86 -11.81 -34.49 -10.37
C TRP A 86 -12.36 -33.27 -9.63
N ALA A 87 -12.13 -33.22 -8.32
CA ALA A 87 -12.56 -32.11 -7.48
C ALA A 87 -11.37 -31.17 -7.23
N VAL A 88 -11.49 -29.91 -7.67
CA VAL A 88 -10.44 -28.89 -7.57
C VAL A 88 -10.92 -27.74 -6.71
N ASN A 89 -10.17 -27.45 -5.65
CA ASN A 89 -10.41 -26.33 -4.77
C ASN A 89 -9.98 -25.02 -5.42
N ASN A 90 -10.95 -24.17 -5.78
CA ASN A 90 -10.71 -22.80 -6.23
C ASN A 90 -11.23 -21.77 -5.22
N THR A 91 -11.43 -22.16 -3.96
CA THR A 91 -11.94 -21.29 -2.90
C THR A 91 -10.95 -20.18 -2.59
N MET A 92 -11.41 -18.94 -2.69
CA MET A 92 -10.62 -17.74 -2.38
C MET A 92 -11.16 -17.02 -1.14
N PRO A 93 -10.32 -16.23 -0.44
CA PRO A 93 -10.82 -15.30 0.56
C PRO A 93 -11.72 -14.24 -0.08
N ASP A 94 -12.79 -13.86 0.62
CA ASP A 94 -13.70 -12.78 0.19
C ASP A 94 -13.31 -11.46 0.87
N TRP A 95 -12.07 -11.03 0.65
CA TRP A 95 -11.48 -9.84 1.27
C TRP A 95 -11.51 -8.67 0.29
N GLU A 96 -11.83 -7.47 0.77
CA GLU A 96 -11.66 -6.25 -0.02
C GLU A 96 -10.18 -6.08 -0.44
N PRO A 97 -9.91 -5.46 -1.60
CA PRO A 97 -8.55 -5.32 -2.09
C PRO A 97 -7.58 -4.58 -1.14
N ASP A 98 -8.05 -3.61 -0.35
CA ASP A 98 -7.21 -2.95 0.66
C ASP A 98 -6.73 -3.92 1.75
N LEU A 99 -7.62 -4.76 2.29
CA LEU A 99 -7.27 -5.81 3.25
C LEU A 99 -6.28 -6.81 2.65
N ALA A 100 -6.48 -7.17 1.37
CA ALA A 100 -5.54 -8.01 0.64
C ALA A 100 -4.14 -7.39 0.58
N TRP A 101 -4.04 -6.12 0.16
CA TRP A 101 -2.76 -5.42 0.02
C TRP A 101 -2.03 -5.22 1.35
N ARG A 102 -2.75 -5.16 2.48
CA ARG A 102 -2.13 -5.14 3.81
C ARG A 102 -1.32 -6.41 4.10
N VAL A 103 -1.62 -7.54 3.48
CA VAL A 103 -0.90 -8.80 3.69
C VAL A 103 -0.23 -9.37 2.44
N GLY A 104 -0.20 -8.59 1.35
CA GLY A 104 0.42 -8.98 0.09
C GLY A 104 -0.45 -9.85 -0.82
N LEU A 105 0.19 -10.77 -1.55
CA LEU A 105 -0.36 -11.43 -2.73
C LEU A 105 -1.38 -12.54 -2.36
N LEU A 106 -2.68 -12.20 -2.28
CA LEU A 106 -3.77 -13.17 -2.11
C LEU A 106 -3.96 -14.09 -3.33
N CYS A 107 -3.56 -13.65 -4.53
CA CYS A 107 -3.99 -14.23 -5.79
C CYS A 107 -3.44 -15.63 -6.11
N ALA A 108 -2.39 -16.08 -5.43
CA ALA A 108 -1.79 -17.39 -5.65
C ALA A 108 -2.22 -18.48 -4.65
N GLN A 109 -3.05 -18.16 -3.64
CA GLN A 109 -3.37 -19.09 -2.57
C GLN A 109 -4.85 -19.45 -2.55
N ARG A 110 -5.15 -20.72 -2.25
CA ARG A 110 -6.50 -21.24 -2.09
C ARG A 110 -6.73 -21.57 -0.62
N LEU A 111 -7.91 -21.22 -0.12
CA LEU A 111 -8.25 -21.51 1.26
C LEU A 111 -8.46 -23.02 1.42
N PRO A 112 -7.85 -23.64 2.43
CA PRO A 112 -8.04 -25.06 2.70
C PRO A 112 -9.50 -25.29 3.09
N VAL A 113 -10.16 -26.19 2.37
CA VAL A 113 -11.56 -26.57 2.63
C VAL A 113 -11.76 -28.07 2.60
N GLN A 114 -12.73 -28.52 3.38
CA GLN A 114 -13.41 -29.78 3.19
C GLN A 114 -14.74 -29.50 2.48
N ALA A 115 -14.98 -30.21 1.38
CA ALA A 115 -16.18 -30.03 0.57
C ALA A 115 -17.01 -31.30 0.58
N ARG A 116 -18.33 -31.17 0.78
CA ARG A 116 -19.24 -32.30 0.73
C ARG A 116 -19.64 -32.58 -0.72
N LEU A 117 -19.28 -33.76 -1.19
CA LEU A 117 -19.64 -34.26 -2.51
C LEU A 117 -20.80 -35.24 -2.38
N LYS A 118 -21.95 -34.87 -2.95
CA LYS A 118 -23.09 -35.78 -3.12
C LYS A 118 -22.98 -36.44 -4.48
N VAL A 119 -22.87 -37.75 -4.50
CA VAL A 119 -22.58 -38.54 -5.70
C VAL A 119 -23.73 -39.46 -6.05
N ARG A 120 -24.01 -39.58 -7.34
CA ARG A 120 -24.92 -40.57 -7.89
C ARG A 120 -24.17 -41.87 -8.06
N LEU A 121 -24.35 -42.76 -7.09
CA LEU A 121 -23.71 -44.05 -7.11
C LEU A 121 -24.58 -45.09 -7.82
N PRO A 122 -24.13 -45.69 -8.92
CA PRO A 122 -24.82 -46.83 -9.51
C PRO A 122 -24.86 -48.02 -8.54
N ALA A 123 -25.83 -48.92 -8.71
CA ALA A 123 -25.89 -50.14 -7.92
C ALA A 123 -24.60 -50.96 -8.05
N LEU A 124 -24.16 -51.60 -6.95
CA LEU A 124 -22.92 -52.40 -6.90
C LEU A 124 -21.64 -51.63 -7.28
N HIS A 125 -21.63 -50.32 -7.08
CA HIS A 125 -20.44 -49.49 -7.21
C HIS A 125 -19.99 -48.94 -5.85
N GLN A 126 -18.76 -48.49 -5.81
CA GLN A 126 -18.16 -47.76 -4.70
C GLN A 126 -17.40 -46.55 -5.25
N VAL A 127 -17.11 -45.59 -4.38
CA VAL A 127 -16.21 -44.49 -4.69
C VAL A 127 -14.86 -44.79 -4.05
N VAL A 128 -13.78 -44.65 -4.82
CA VAL A 128 -12.40 -44.83 -4.37
C VAL A 128 -11.66 -43.49 -4.56
N ASP A 129 -10.94 -43.05 -3.54
CA ASP A 129 -9.95 -41.98 -3.70
C ASP A 129 -8.73 -42.56 -4.40
N VAL A 130 -8.48 -42.11 -5.63
CA VAL A 130 -7.44 -42.66 -6.50
C VAL A 130 -6.05 -42.32 -5.96
N LEU A 131 -5.89 -41.20 -5.25
CA LEU A 131 -4.59 -40.80 -4.73
C LEU A 131 -4.16 -41.75 -3.61
N ASN A 132 -4.99 -41.99 -2.60
CA ASN A 132 -4.61 -42.88 -1.49
C ASN A 132 -5.02 -44.36 -1.70
N GLY A 133 -5.76 -44.67 -2.77
CA GLY A 133 -6.21 -46.01 -3.14
C GLY A 133 -7.29 -46.61 -2.23
N LYS A 134 -7.93 -45.81 -1.38
CA LYS A 134 -8.91 -46.29 -0.39
C LYS A 134 -10.35 -45.98 -0.80
N PRO A 135 -11.30 -46.90 -0.55
CA PRO A 135 -12.72 -46.60 -0.65
C PRO A 135 -13.10 -45.46 0.29
N VAL A 136 -13.95 -44.54 -0.17
CA VAL A 136 -14.53 -43.48 0.68
C VAL A 136 -15.86 -43.94 1.26
N SER A 137 -16.12 -43.59 2.52
CA SER A 137 -17.39 -43.91 3.17
C SER A 137 -18.48 -42.95 2.69
N LEU A 138 -19.59 -43.50 2.21
CA LEU A 138 -20.75 -42.74 1.77
C LEU A 138 -21.82 -42.72 2.87
N LEU A 139 -22.12 -41.54 3.41
CA LEU A 139 -23.23 -41.32 4.35
C LEU A 139 -24.35 -40.59 3.62
N GLY A 140 -25.49 -41.27 3.39
CA GLY A 140 -26.62 -40.70 2.66
C GLY A 140 -26.31 -40.32 1.22
N GLY A 141 -25.42 -41.06 0.55
CA GLY A 141 -25.00 -40.80 -0.83
C GLY A 141 -24.00 -39.64 -0.98
N ALA A 142 -23.41 -39.17 0.11
CA ALA A 142 -22.39 -38.12 0.10
C ALA A 142 -21.14 -38.55 0.86
N PHE A 143 -20.00 -37.96 0.51
CA PHE A 143 -18.73 -38.07 1.23
C PHE A 143 -18.05 -36.70 1.30
N THR A 144 -17.00 -36.60 2.11
CA THR A 144 -16.21 -35.37 2.26
C THR A 144 -14.92 -35.47 1.48
N ALA A 145 -14.69 -34.54 0.56
CA ALA A 145 -13.41 -34.33 -0.08
C ALA A 145 -12.52 -33.42 0.77
N ASP A 146 -11.39 -33.95 1.24
CA ASP A 146 -10.44 -33.18 2.06
C ASP A 146 -9.42 -32.43 1.20
N LEU A 147 -9.75 -31.21 0.79
CA LEU A 147 -8.93 -30.39 -0.09
C LEU A 147 -8.03 -29.42 0.67
N ARG A 148 -7.77 -29.68 1.96
CA ARG A 148 -7.01 -28.78 2.84
C ARG A 148 -5.51 -28.85 2.62
N THR A 149 -5.00 -30.04 2.33
CA THR A 149 -3.57 -30.24 2.02
C THR A 149 -3.35 -30.46 0.54
N VAL A 150 -4.25 -31.17 -0.15
CA VAL A 150 -4.16 -31.40 -1.59
C VAL A 150 -5.28 -30.60 -2.27
N PRO A 151 -4.96 -29.53 -3.03
CA PRO A 151 -5.98 -28.65 -3.59
C PRO A 151 -6.79 -29.31 -4.71
N ALA A 152 -6.46 -30.54 -5.12
CA ALA A 152 -7.28 -31.33 -6.01
C ALA A 152 -7.28 -32.81 -5.62
N ARG A 153 -8.43 -33.47 -5.72
CA ARG A 153 -8.57 -34.92 -5.48
C ARG A 153 -9.26 -35.60 -6.65
N LEU A 154 -8.75 -36.80 -6.98
CA LEU A 154 -9.33 -37.68 -7.99
C LEU A 154 -10.08 -38.81 -7.30
N TYR A 155 -11.38 -38.90 -7.58
CA TYR A 155 -12.20 -40.02 -7.17
C TYR A 155 -12.60 -40.85 -8.37
N ALA A 156 -12.77 -42.14 -8.17
CA ALA A 156 -13.28 -43.06 -9.17
C ALA A 156 -14.51 -43.77 -8.63
N ILE A 157 -15.63 -43.66 -9.34
CA ILE A 157 -16.80 -44.52 -9.19
C ILE A 157 -16.51 -45.80 -9.98
N VAL A 158 -16.37 -46.91 -9.26
CA VAL A 158 -15.98 -48.22 -9.81
C VAL A 158 -16.94 -49.30 -9.34
N PRO A 159 -17.15 -50.39 -10.09
CA PRO A 159 -17.86 -51.56 -9.56
C PRO A 159 -17.15 -52.09 -8.31
N LEU A 160 -17.88 -52.77 -7.41
CA LEU A 160 -17.29 -53.39 -6.21
C LEU A 160 -16.15 -54.38 -6.54
N LEU A 161 -16.19 -54.99 -7.73
CA LEU A 161 -15.12 -55.82 -8.30
C LEU A 161 -14.50 -55.08 -9.47
N HIS A 162 -13.28 -54.57 -9.29
CA HIS A 162 -12.54 -53.84 -10.31
C HIS A 162 -11.05 -54.19 -10.26
N ALA A 163 -10.33 -53.95 -11.37
CA ALA A 163 -8.87 -54.04 -11.39
C ALA A 163 -8.25 -52.95 -10.49
N PRO A 164 -7.03 -53.15 -9.95
CA PRO A 164 -6.36 -52.13 -9.15
C PRO A 164 -6.29 -50.80 -9.89
N LEU A 165 -6.66 -49.72 -9.19
CA LEU A 165 -6.51 -48.37 -9.71
C LEU A 165 -5.05 -47.91 -9.55
N PRO A 166 -4.55 -47.01 -10.41
CA PRO A 166 -3.27 -46.35 -10.19
C PRO A 166 -3.31 -45.60 -8.86
N SER A 167 -2.30 -45.75 -8.01
CA SER A 167 -2.14 -44.97 -6.78
C SER A 167 -1.08 -43.88 -6.97
N ALA A 168 -1.25 -42.75 -6.28
CA ALA A 168 -0.24 -41.68 -6.22
C ALA A 168 0.24 -41.50 -4.77
N SER A 169 1.47 -41.01 -4.56
CA SER A 169 1.92 -40.65 -3.21
C SER A 169 1.32 -39.30 -2.80
N GLU A 170 0.58 -39.27 -1.68
CA GLU A 170 0.06 -38.03 -1.05
C GLU A 170 1.13 -37.27 -0.23
N GLU A 171 2.38 -37.73 -0.20
CA GLU A 171 3.40 -37.24 0.75
C GLU A 171 3.76 -35.75 0.56
N GLY A 172 3.34 -35.14 -0.54
CA GLY A 172 3.83 -33.85 -1.02
C GLY A 172 3.25 -32.59 -0.39
N PHE A 173 2.13 -32.58 0.36
CA PHE A 173 1.47 -31.29 0.70
C PHE A 173 0.92 -31.16 2.13
N GLY A 174 1.09 -29.98 2.73
CA GLY A 174 0.61 -29.65 4.08
C GLY A 174 1.08 -28.29 4.60
N PRO A 175 0.93 -28.00 5.91
CA PRO A 175 1.26 -26.69 6.48
C PRO A 175 2.74 -26.36 6.31
N HIS A 176 3.06 -25.21 5.72
CA HIS A 176 4.43 -24.89 5.34
C HIS A 176 5.27 -24.41 6.52
N VAL A 177 6.03 -25.30 7.16
CA VAL A 177 6.82 -24.96 8.35
C VAL A 177 7.99 -24.06 7.98
N ARG A 178 8.14 -22.96 8.72
CA ARG A 178 9.17 -21.93 8.45
C ARG A 178 10.25 -21.84 9.54
N ASP A 179 9.89 -22.07 10.79
CA ASP A 179 10.80 -22.02 11.95
C ASP A 179 10.29 -22.86 13.13
N ILE A 180 11.18 -23.11 14.09
CA ILE A 180 10.95 -23.99 15.24
C ILE A 180 11.52 -23.36 16.51
N ALA A 181 10.69 -23.29 17.55
CA ALA A 181 11.14 -23.01 18.93
C ALA A 181 10.95 -24.23 19.82
N VAL A 182 11.98 -24.61 20.55
CA VAL A 182 11.93 -25.72 21.52
C VAL A 182 11.73 -25.15 22.91
N SER A 183 10.73 -25.63 23.65
CA SER A 183 10.47 -25.20 25.03
C SER A 183 11.70 -25.44 25.91
N ALA A 184 11.86 -24.62 26.96
CA ALA A 184 13.01 -24.71 27.86
C ALA A 184 13.16 -26.10 28.54
N ASP A 185 12.06 -26.83 28.74
CA ASP A 185 12.06 -28.19 29.28
C ASP A 185 12.37 -29.29 28.24
N GLY A 186 12.52 -28.92 26.95
CA GLY A 186 12.79 -29.83 25.85
C GLY A 186 11.65 -30.79 25.51
N ARG A 187 10.42 -30.54 25.99
CA ARG A 187 9.28 -31.46 25.81
C ARG A 187 8.32 -31.07 24.70
N THR A 188 8.27 -29.79 24.35
CA THR A 188 7.34 -29.25 23.34
C THR A 188 8.10 -28.43 22.31
N ALA A 189 7.74 -28.54 21.04
CA ALA A 189 8.17 -27.59 20.02
C ALA A 189 6.98 -26.77 19.50
N ALA A 190 7.18 -25.47 19.31
CA ALA A 190 6.27 -24.60 18.57
C ALA A 190 6.82 -24.41 17.16
N LEU A 191 6.00 -24.67 16.15
CA LEU A 191 6.35 -24.57 14.74
C LEU A 191 5.41 -23.55 14.09
N ASN A 192 5.94 -22.47 13.53
CA ASN A 192 5.12 -21.55 12.74
C ASN A 192 4.99 -22.07 11.31
N THR A 193 3.82 -21.85 10.72
CA THR A 193 3.48 -22.38 9.39
C THR A 193 2.82 -21.33 8.51
N PHE A 194 3.19 -21.29 7.24
CA PHE A 194 2.48 -20.52 6.23
C PHE A 194 1.28 -21.34 5.74
N ASN A 195 0.19 -21.16 6.47
CA ASN A 195 -1.05 -21.87 6.27
C ASN A 195 -2.24 -20.99 6.71
N TRP A 196 -3.41 -21.21 6.11
CA TRP A 196 -4.59 -20.36 6.32
C TRP A 196 -5.37 -20.70 7.58
N ASP A 197 -5.53 -21.98 7.95
CA ASP A 197 -6.34 -22.34 9.11
C ASP A 197 -5.64 -22.04 10.44
N HIS A 198 -4.50 -22.67 10.68
CA HIS A 198 -3.66 -22.50 11.85
C HIS A 198 -2.26 -22.17 11.36
N ASN A 199 -1.64 -21.17 11.97
CA ASN A 199 -0.31 -20.69 11.61
C ASN A 199 0.74 -21.01 12.68
N LEU A 200 0.35 -21.70 13.76
CA LEU A 200 1.25 -22.17 14.81
C LEU A 200 0.81 -23.54 15.34
N TYR A 201 1.75 -24.48 15.39
CA TYR A 201 1.54 -25.86 15.84
C TYR A 201 2.43 -26.19 17.03
N GLY A 202 1.86 -26.84 18.04
CA GLY A 202 2.58 -27.37 19.19
C GLY A 202 2.72 -28.86 19.10
N LEU A 203 3.95 -29.35 19.21
CA LEU A 203 4.28 -30.77 19.07
C LEU A 203 4.85 -31.34 20.37
N ASP A 204 4.38 -32.53 20.75
CA ASP A 204 5.01 -33.35 21.77
C ASP A 204 6.30 -33.98 21.21
N LEU A 205 7.45 -33.63 21.78
CA LEU A 205 8.73 -34.09 21.24
C LEU A 205 9.01 -35.57 21.50
N ALA A 206 8.39 -36.16 22.54
CA ALA A 206 8.58 -37.58 22.87
C ALA A 206 7.85 -38.49 21.87
N THR A 207 6.65 -38.08 21.42
CA THR A 207 5.74 -38.92 20.63
C THR A 207 5.53 -38.43 19.20
N GLY A 208 5.93 -37.21 18.88
CA GLY A 208 5.64 -36.54 17.61
C GLY A 208 4.19 -36.07 17.47
N ARG A 209 3.32 -36.25 18.49
CA ARG A 209 1.90 -35.91 18.37
C ARG A 209 1.67 -34.40 18.45
N THR A 210 0.81 -33.86 17.60
CA THR A 210 0.32 -32.48 17.71
C THR A 210 -0.50 -32.32 19.00
N ARG A 211 -0.04 -31.47 19.91
CA ARG A 211 -0.71 -31.14 21.19
C ARG A 211 -1.75 -30.03 21.01
N TRP A 212 -1.43 -29.02 20.21
CA TRP A 212 -2.30 -27.87 19.99
C TRP A 212 -2.04 -27.23 18.63
N ARG A 213 -3.03 -26.49 18.14
CA ARG A 213 -3.00 -25.69 16.90
C ARG A 213 -3.58 -24.32 17.20
N ARG A 214 -2.97 -23.26 16.68
CA ARG A 214 -3.36 -21.89 16.97
C ARG A 214 -3.31 -21.03 15.72
N ARG A 215 -4.21 -20.05 15.69
CA ARG A 215 -4.21 -18.95 14.74
C ARG A 215 -3.87 -17.68 15.50
N LEU A 216 -2.82 -16.99 15.08
CA LEU A 216 -2.42 -15.68 15.57
C LEU A 216 -2.70 -14.64 14.49
N GLY A 217 -3.52 -13.62 14.80
CA GLY A 217 -3.94 -12.63 13.81
C GLY A 217 -4.60 -13.24 12.57
N HIS A 218 -4.58 -12.48 11.47
CA HIS A 218 -5.29 -12.81 10.23
C HIS A 218 -4.37 -13.31 9.12
N HIS A 219 -3.05 -13.21 9.30
CA HIS A 219 -2.05 -13.65 8.33
C HIS A 219 -1.16 -14.81 8.87
N PHE A 220 0.03 -15.04 8.32
CA PHE A 220 0.98 -16.01 8.86
C PHE A 220 1.59 -15.55 10.18
N ALA A 221 2.14 -16.51 10.93
CA ALA A 221 2.89 -16.26 12.15
C ALA A 221 4.40 -16.41 11.90
N TYR A 222 5.21 -15.70 12.68
CA TYR A 222 6.66 -15.59 12.47
C TYR A 222 7.44 -15.71 13.78
N ALA A 223 8.73 -16.04 13.64
CA ALA A 223 9.74 -16.00 14.71
C ALA A 223 9.26 -16.58 16.06
N PRO A 224 8.78 -17.84 16.12
CA PRO A 224 8.46 -18.46 17.38
C PRO A 224 9.72 -18.47 18.27
N THR A 225 9.57 -18.09 19.54
CA THR A 225 10.66 -18.04 20.52
C THR A 225 10.18 -18.71 21.80
N ALA A 226 11.02 -19.54 22.42
CA ALA A 226 10.70 -20.16 23.68
C ALA A 226 10.94 -19.19 24.84
N ARG A 227 10.07 -19.23 25.85
CA ARG A 227 10.21 -18.48 27.10
C ARG A 227 9.78 -19.33 28.29
N PRO A 228 10.09 -18.94 29.53
CA PRO A 228 9.57 -19.63 30.71
C PRO A 228 8.05 -19.71 30.66
N GLY A 229 7.51 -20.92 30.82
CA GLY A 229 6.07 -21.17 30.84
C GLY A 229 5.34 -21.12 29.50
N GLY A 230 6.03 -20.96 28.36
CA GLY A 230 5.37 -20.98 27.05
C GLY A 230 6.23 -20.48 25.90
N PHE A 231 5.64 -19.68 25.02
CA PHE A 231 6.27 -19.20 23.79
C PHE A 231 5.93 -17.73 23.53
N ALA A 232 6.66 -17.11 22.62
CA ALA A 232 6.27 -15.87 21.96
C ALA A 232 6.28 -16.10 20.44
N ALA A 233 5.40 -15.45 19.69
CA ALA A 233 5.40 -15.50 18.24
C ALA A 233 4.78 -14.23 17.67
N GLN A 234 5.19 -13.83 16.47
CA GLN A 234 4.68 -12.64 15.81
C GLN A 234 3.48 -12.99 14.94
N GLY A 235 2.52 -12.07 14.80
CA GLY A 235 1.37 -12.20 13.91
C GLY A 235 0.88 -10.84 13.42
N TYR A 236 0.11 -10.82 12.34
CA TYR A 236 -0.43 -9.60 11.74
C TYR A 236 -1.93 -9.46 12.01
N ASP A 237 -2.34 -8.32 12.56
CA ASP A 237 -3.75 -7.97 12.76
C ASP A 237 -4.21 -6.98 11.68
N LEU A 238 -5.13 -7.43 10.81
CA LEU A 238 -5.72 -6.65 9.72
C LEU A 238 -6.61 -5.50 10.21
N HIS A 239 -7.08 -5.55 11.45
CA HIS A 239 -7.96 -4.53 12.03
C HIS A 239 -7.19 -3.55 12.92
N ALA A 240 -5.95 -3.89 13.29
CA ALA A 240 -5.11 -2.98 14.06
C ALA A 240 -4.36 -1.99 13.14
N PRO A 241 -4.28 -0.70 13.51
CA PRO A 241 -3.49 0.28 12.77
C PRO A 241 -2.00 -0.08 12.70
N GLU A 242 -1.43 -0.75 13.69
CA GLU A 242 0.00 -1.08 13.76
C GLU A 242 0.36 -2.31 12.90
N GLY A 243 -0.64 -3.11 12.51
CA GLY A 243 -0.48 -4.36 11.79
C GLY A 243 0.19 -5.44 12.64
N TYR A 244 1.51 -5.46 12.71
CA TYR A 244 2.27 -6.51 13.39
C TYR A 244 2.23 -6.41 14.91
N HIS A 245 2.11 -7.58 15.53
CA HIS A 245 2.11 -7.75 16.98
C HIS A 245 2.96 -8.95 17.40
N LEU A 246 3.53 -8.88 18.60
CA LEU A 246 4.15 -10.01 19.28
C LEU A 246 3.18 -10.60 20.30
N TYR A 247 2.83 -11.87 20.15
CA TYR A 247 1.93 -12.62 21.03
C TYR A 247 2.73 -13.37 22.09
N LEU A 248 2.32 -13.25 23.35
CA LEU A 248 2.77 -14.14 24.43
C LEU A 248 1.79 -15.30 24.55
N LEU A 249 2.33 -16.51 24.54
CA LEU A 249 1.58 -17.75 24.60
C LEU A 249 1.96 -18.55 25.86
N ASP A 250 0.97 -19.23 26.43
CA ASP A 250 1.22 -20.23 27.49
C ASP A 250 1.80 -21.54 26.91
N SER A 251 2.09 -22.51 27.77
CA SER A 251 2.62 -23.83 27.37
C SER A 251 1.65 -24.65 26.50
N ALA A 252 0.36 -24.32 26.52
CA ALA A 252 -0.66 -24.90 25.66
C ALA A 252 -0.86 -24.08 24.37
N GLY A 253 0.03 -23.12 24.09
CA GLY A 253 -0.03 -22.24 22.93
C GLY A 253 -1.19 -21.25 22.97
N ARG A 254 -1.92 -21.07 24.07
CA ARG A 254 -3.01 -20.10 24.11
C ARG A 254 -2.43 -18.68 24.20
N PRO A 255 -2.75 -17.78 23.25
CA PRO A 255 -2.30 -16.41 23.33
C PRO A 255 -2.95 -15.72 24.54
N GLN A 256 -2.14 -15.08 25.37
CA GLN A 256 -2.57 -14.39 26.60
C GLN A 256 -2.67 -12.89 26.36
N ARG A 257 -1.74 -12.35 25.58
CA ARG A 257 -1.56 -10.91 25.34
C ARG A 257 -0.75 -10.70 24.07
N ARG A 258 -0.94 -9.57 23.41
CA ARG A 258 -0.15 -9.19 22.23
C ARG A 258 0.32 -7.75 22.32
N PHE A 259 1.52 -7.48 21.80
CA PHE A 259 2.19 -6.18 21.89
C PHE A 259 2.37 -5.61 20.49
N ALA A 260 1.76 -4.46 20.23
CA ALA A 260 1.81 -3.79 18.93
C ALA A 260 3.16 -3.09 18.71
N LEU A 261 3.54 -2.88 17.44
CA LEU A 261 4.62 -1.94 17.13
C LEU A 261 4.25 -0.52 17.58
N PHE A 262 5.22 0.27 18.02
CA PHE A 262 5.01 1.70 18.24
C PHE A 262 5.12 2.43 16.89
N GLY A 263 4.09 2.31 16.06
CA GLY A 263 4.18 2.68 14.65
C GLY A 263 2.84 2.88 13.95
N LEU A 264 2.94 3.20 12.66
CA LEU A 264 1.83 3.48 11.75
C LEU A 264 1.45 2.22 10.95
N PRO A 265 0.37 2.26 10.13
CA PRO A 265 0.00 1.15 9.26
C PRO A 265 1.11 0.71 8.32
N LYS A 266 1.65 -0.47 8.59
CA LYS A 266 2.62 -1.16 7.72
C LYS A 266 1.95 -2.29 6.97
N LYS A 267 2.33 -2.51 5.71
CA LYS A 267 2.05 -3.79 5.03
C LYS A 267 2.78 -4.91 5.76
N ALA A 268 2.20 -6.10 5.72
CA ALA A 268 2.89 -7.31 6.13
C ALA A 268 4.11 -7.55 5.23
N THR A 269 3.92 -7.39 3.91
CA THR A 269 4.92 -7.70 2.89
C THR A 269 4.76 -6.81 1.66
N ASP A 270 5.86 -6.42 1.03
CA ASP A 270 5.84 -5.91 -0.35
C ASP A 270 5.94 -7.12 -1.30
N TRP A 271 4.97 -7.26 -2.21
CA TRP A 271 4.94 -8.38 -3.16
C TRP A 271 5.88 -8.17 -4.36
N SER A 272 6.23 -6.91 -4.65
CA SER A 272 7.13 -6.54 -5.75
C SER A 272 8.60 -6.74 -5.38
N LYS A 273 8.87 -6.89 -4.07
CA LYS A 273 10.18 -7.24 -3.54
C LYS A 273 10.13 -8.69 -3.08
N SER A 274 11.14 -9.47 -3.44
CA SER A 274 11.29 -10.88 -3.05
C SER A 274 11.55 -11.08 -1.55
N GLU A 275 11.20 -10.11 -0.70
CA GLU A 275 11.48 -10.05 0.74
C GLU A 275 10.85 -11.21 1.52
N TRP A 276 9.83 -11.90 0.98
CA TRP A 276 9.37 -13.19 1.51
C TRP A 276 10.49 -14.24 1.60
N GLY A 277 11.45 -14.22 0.67
CA GLY A 277 12.63 -15.08 0.66
C GLY A 277 13.76 -14.62 1.58
N HIS A 278 13.64 -13.42 2.16
CA HIS A 278 14.64 -12.77 3.03
C HIS A 278 14.08 -12.33 4.39
N ASP A 279 12.84 -12.67 4.73
CA ASP A 279 12.26 -12.35 6.03
C ASP A 279 12.94 -13.20 7.12
N TYR A 280 13.95 -12.60 7.75
CA TYR A 280 14.68 -13.07 8.92
C TYR A 280 13.86 -12.95 10.22
N GLY A 281 12.55 -12.70 10.10
CA GLY A 281 11.67 -12.23 11.16
C GLY A 281 11.64 -10.70 11.15
N LEU A 282 10.52 -10.11 11.54
CA LEU A 282 10.52 -8.70 11.91
C LEU A 282 11.36 -8.59 13.16
N ASN A 283 12.61 -8.24 12.96
CA ASN A 283 13.57 -7.97 14.02
C ASN A 283 13.19 -6.66 14.73
N ASN A 284 11.92 -6.30 14.85
CA ASN A 284 11.43 -5.10 15.53
C ASN A 284 10.76 -5.44 16.87
N PHE A 285 10.89 -6.71 17.28
CA PHE A 285 10.45 -7.25 18.56
C PHE A 285 11.61 -7.96 19.24
N ALA A 286 11.65 -7.90 20.57
CA ALA A 286 12.56 -8.72 21.36
C ALA A 286 11.85 -9.16 22.65
N VAL A 287 12.18 -10.37 23.12
CA VAL A 287 11.66 -10.93 24.37
C VAL A 287 12.83 -11.37 25.22
N ALA A 288 12.84 -10.93 26.47
CA ALA A 288 13.83 -11.34 27.45
C ALA A 288 13.85 -12.88 27.58
N PRO A 289 15.02 -13.54 27.61
CA PRO A 289 15.10 -14.99 27.76
C PRO A 289 14.40 -15.52 29.02
N GLY A 290 14.46 -14.80 30.14
CA GLY A 290 13.73 -15.08 31.38
C GLY A 290 12.28 -14.59 31.38
N GLY A 291 11.86 -13.86 30.34
CA GLY A 291 10.51 -13.34 30.17
C GLY A 291 10.18 -12.11 31.04
N SER A 292 11.21 -11.40 31.54
CA SER A 292 11.08 -10.22 32.39
C SER A 292 10.65 -8.95 31.64
N TRP A 293 10.88 -8.88 30.33
CA TRP A 293 10.50 -7.75 29.50
C TRP A 293 10.23 -8.14 28.04
N ILE A 294 9.50 -7.26 27.35
CA ILE A 294 9.18 -7.31 25.92
C ILE A 294 9.49 -5.95 25.32
N ALA A 295 10.14 -5.91 24.16
CA ALA A 295 10.43 -4.67 23.44
C ALA A 295 9.74 -4.64 22.07
N THR A 296 9.22 -3.48 21.69
CA THR A 296 8.51 -3.22 20.43
C THR A 296 9.02 -1.93 19.79
N SER A 297 9.40 -1.96 18.51
CA SER A 297 9.98 -0.80 17.81
C SER A 297 9.30 -0.55 16.46
N GLY A 298 8.61 0.57 16.31
CA GLY A 298 7.93 0.96 15.07
C GLY A 298 8.43 2.29 14.52
N ASP A 299 7.69 2.90 13.60
CA ASP A 299 8.11 4.15 12.96
C ASP A 299 8.12 5.33 13.93
N LEU A 300 7.35 5.26 15.02
CA LEU A 300 7.13 6.38 15.94
C LEU A 300 7.99 6.29 17.21
N GLY A 301 8.51 5.10 17.52
CA GLY A 301 9.32 4.91 18.72
C GLY A 301 9.70 3.46 19.02
N LEU A 302 10.38 3.31 20.15
CA LEU A 302 10.68 2.06 20.85
C LEU A 302 10.00 2.10 22.21
N ALA A 303 9.36 0.99 22.61
CA ALA A 303 8.79 0.82 23.94
C ALA A 303 9.19 -0.53 24.53
N VAL A 304 9.40 -0.56 25.85
CA VAL A 304 9.68 -1.78 26.62
C VAL A 304 8.63 -1.94 27.70
N TRP A 305 8.15 -3.17 27.83
CA TRP A 305 7.00 -3.57 28.64
C TRP A 305 7.36 -4.73 29.55
N ASP A 306 6.60 -4.91 30.63
CA ASP A 306 6.55 -6.19 31.34
C ASP A 306 5.59 -7.19 30.65
N GLY A 307 5.54 -8.43 31.15
CA GLY A 307 4.65 -9.47 30.61
C GLY A 307 3.15 -9.19 30.78
N GLU A 308 2.78 -8.30 31.70
CA GLU A 308 1.40 -7.89 31.96
C GLU A 308 0.97 -6.69 31.09
N GLY A 309 1.91 -6.08 30.36
CA GLY A 309 1.63 -4.94 29.50
C GLY A 309 1.83 -3.58 30.14
N HIS A 310 2.43 -3.50 31.32
CA HIS A 310 2.84 -2.21 31.89
C HIS A 310 4.09 -1.70 31.19
N GLU A 311 4.08 -0.43 30.79
CA GLU A 311 5.25 0.22 30.21
C GLU A 311 6.35 0.38 31.27
N LYS A 312 7.56 -0.07 30.94
CA LYS A 312 8.77 0.16 31.74
C LYS A 312 9.40 1.49 31.35
N TRP A 313 9.60 1.69 30.05
CA TRP A 313 10.11 2.92 29.46
C TRP A 313 9.86 2.94 27.95
N ALA A 314 9.94 4.13 27.34
CA ALA A 314 9.83 4.30 25.90
C ALA A 314 10.70 5.45 25.40
N HIS A 315 11.20 5.32 24.17
CA HIS A 315 11.84 6.39 23.41
C HIS A 315 10.94 6.74 22.23
N ALA A 316 10.35 7.93 22.25
CA ALA A 316 9.49 8.44 21.21
C ALA A 316 10.27 9.41 20.31
N TRP A 317 10.31 9.14 19.01
CA TRP A 317 11.01 9.98 18.04
C TRP A 317 10.06 10.52 16.95
N TRP A 318 8.76 10.28 17.10
CA TRP A 318 7.74 10.86 16.21
C TRP A 318 7.76 12.40 16.27
N ALA A 319 8.06 12.98 17.43
CA ALA A 319 8.17 14.43 17.65
C ALA A 319 9.33 15.06 16.87
N ASP A 320 10.37 14.28 16.58
CA ASP A 320 11.53 14.68 15.76
C ASP A 320 11.33 14.37 14.27
N ASN A 321 10.12 13.97 13.86
CA ASN A 321 9.78 13.56 12.50
C ASN A 321 10.61 12.38 11.97
N ARG A 322 11.19 11.57 12.86
CA ARG A 322 11.89 10.33 12.50
C ARG A 322 10.86 9.22 12.24
N ARG A 323 11.06 8.43 11.18
CA ARG A 323 10.22 7.28 10.80
C ARG A 323 10.97 5.95 10.66
N THR A 324 12.24 5.91 11.08
CA THR A 324 13.09 4.73 10.93
C THR A 324 12.93 3.81 12.16
N PRO A 325 12.34 2.61 12.01
CA PRO A 325 12.23 1.67 13.12
C PRO A 325 13.60 1.08 13.46
N LEU A 326 13.87 0.83 14.75
CA LEU A 326 15.06 0.10 15.19
C LEU A 326 14.84 -1.40 15.10
N ARG A 327 15.86 -2.13 14.65
CA ARG A 327 15.90 -3.58 14.80
C ARG A 327 16.35 -3.93 16.24
N LEU A 328 15.88 -5.04 16.80
CA LEU A 328 15.94 -5.42 18.20
C LEU A 328 16.45 -6.85 18.36
N LEU A 329 17.22 -7.09 19.41
CA LEU A 329 17.70 -8.41 19.82
C LEU A 329 17.83 -8.44 21.35
N ALA A 330 17.31 -9.49 22.00
CA ALA A 330 17.49 -9.66 23.44
C ALA A 330 18.80 -10.42 23.72
N LEU A 331 19.76 -9.76 24.37
CA LEU A 331 20.99 -10.42 24.80
C LEU A 331 20.71 -11.29 26.03
N ASP A 332 20.17 -10.69 27.07
CA ASP A 332 19.82 -11.30 28.36
C ASP A 332 18.62 -10.58 28.98
N ASP A 333 18.35 -10.80 30.28
CA ASP A 333 17.24 -10.17 31.00
C ASP A 333 17.50 -8.69 31.34
N ASP A 334 18.72 -8.18 31.18
CA ASP A 334 19.13 -6.83 31.55
C ASP A 334 19.46 -5.95 30.32
N THR A 335 19.72 -6.55 29.16
CA THR A 335 20.27 -5.85 27.98
C THR A 335 19.43 -6.10 26.72
N LEU A 336 18.86 -5.01 26.19
CA LEU A 336 18.26 -4.93 24.86
C LEU A 336 19.30 -4.39 23.87
N ILE A 337 19.55 -5.11 22.78
CA ILE A 337 20.37 -4.61 21.67
C ILE A 337 19.46 -4.02 20.62
N THR A 338 19.81 -2.83 20.14
CA THR A 338 19.16 -2.14 19.03
C THR A 338 20.17 -1.88 17.90
N PHE A 339 19.72 -1.93 16.66
CA PHE A 339 20.59 -1.68 15.52
C PHE A 339 19.85 -1.06 14.33
N ALA A 340 20.39 0.04 13.84
CA ALA A 340 19.92 0.82 12.68
C ALA A 340 21.02 1.81 12.27
N ASP A 341 20.94 2.38 11.06
CA ASP A 341 21.76 3.52 10.64
C ASP A 341 23.27 3.34 10.89
N ASN A 342 23.79 2.15 10.61
CA ASN A 342 25.20 1.75 10.85
C ASN A 342 25.66 1.84 12.31
N THR A 343 24.74 1.69 13.26
CA THR A 343 25.05 1.74 14.69
C THR A 343 24.39 0.55 15.39
N VAL A 344 25.14 -0.11 16.28
CA VAL A 344 24.60 -1.10 17.23
C VAL A 344 24.72 -0.53 18.64
N THR A 345 23.61 -0.52 19.38
CA THR A 345 23.54 0.06 20.72
C THR A 345 22.96 -0.94 21.71
N GLY A 346 23.62 -1.13 22.84
CA GLY A 346 23.08 -1.84 24.00
C GLY A 346 22.38 -0.87 24.95
N LEU A 347 21.13 -1.17 25.28
CA LEU A 347 20.30 -0.43 26.21
C LEU A 347 20.00 -1.30 27.42
N SER A 348 19.96 -0.67 28.60
CA SER A 348 19.41 -1.28 29.81
C SER A 348 17.93 -1.54 29.61
N ALA A 349 17.50 -2.79 29.76
CA ALA A 349 16.10 -3.16 29.68
C ALA A 349 15.28 -2.64 30.87
N THR A 350 15.94 -2.22 31.95
CA THR A 350 15.28 -1.69 33.15
C THR A 350 14.81 -0.25 32.96
N ASP A 351 15.63 0.62 32.37
CA ASP A 351 15.40 2.07 32.33
C ASP A 351 15.75 2.73 30.98
N GLY A 352 16.18 1.96 29.99
CA GLY A 352 16.48 2.47 28.65
C GLY A 352 17.79 3.26 28.55
N THR A 353 18.62 3.24 29.61
CA THR A 353 19.93 3.89 29.61
C THR A 353 20.87 3.22 28.61
N THR A 354 21.62 4.01 27.85
CA THR A 354 22.63 3.49 26.92
C THR A 354 23.80 2.90 27.70
N LEU A 355 24.03 1.60 27.54
CA LEU A 355 25.15 0.88 28.15
C LEU A 355 26.41 0.98 27.30
N TRP A 356 26.26 0.86 25.98
CA TRP A 356 27.35 0.93 25.02
C TRP A 356 26.81 1.23 23.61
N THR A 357 27.64 1.84 22.77
CA THR A 357 27.35 2.13 21.37
C THR A 357 28.56 1.76 20.52
N ILE A 358 28.31 1.03 19.44
CA ILE A 358 29.32 0.55 18.50
C ILE A 358 28.97 1.11 17.11
N PRO A 359 29.80 2.01 16.54
CA PRO A 359 29.66 2.38 15.15
C PRO A 359 30.10 1.22 14.24
N THR A 360 29.37 0.99 13.16
CA THR A 360 29.70 -0.01 12.15
C THR A 360 30.08 0.66 10.82
N ALA A 361 30.63 -0.12 9.89
CA ALA A 361 31.07 0.39 8.59
C ALA A 361 29.91 1.01 7.79
N VAL A 362 30.21 2.09 7.04
CA VAL A 362 29.26 2.82 6.20
C VAL A 362 29.38 2.30 4.77
N GLY A 363 28.36 1.61 4.27
CA GLY A 363 28.32 1.12 2.89
C GLY A 363 28.22 2.24 1.85
N ALA A 364 28.88 2.07 0.70
CA ALA A 364 28.93 3.05 -0.40
C ALA A 364 27.62 3.21 -1.21
N SER A 365 26.62 2.35 -1.01
CA SER A 365 25.36 2.36 -1.76
C SER A 365 24.21 2.01 -0.82
N PHE A 366 23.37 2.99 -0.48
CA PHE A 366 22.24 2.92 0.47
C PHE A 366 22.67 2.46 1.88
N GLY A 367 22.52 3.33 2.90
CA GLY A 367 23.02 3.09 4.26
C GLY A 367 22.84 1.65 4.76
N GLY A 368 23.86 1.10 5.43
CA GLY A 368 24.01 -0.33 5.68
C GLY A 368 22.76 -0.99 6.26
N ALA A 369 22.07 -1.79 5.44
CA ALA A 369 20.94 -2.59 5.87
C ALA A 369 21.45 -3.73 6.77
N PHE A 370 21.02 -3.74 8.04
CA PHE A 370 21.21 -4.90 8.90
C PHE A 370 20.19 -5.97 8.54
N GLY A 371 20.65 -7.21 8.35
CA GLY A 371 19.78 -8.36 8.08
C GLY A 371 19.11 -8.85 9.36
N GLY A 372 19.88 -9.52 10.21
CA GLY A 372 19.42 -10.08 11.49
C GLY A 372 20.57 -10.40 12.43
N GLY A 373 20.25 -10.91 13.63
CA GLY A 373 21.26 -11.28 14.62
C GLY A 373 20.85 -12.46 15.48
N VAL A 374 21.85 -13.09 16.11
CA VAL A 374 21.70 -14.25 17.01
C VAL A 374 22.53 -14.04 18.27
N VAL A 375 22.12 -14.70 19.35
CA VAL A 375 22.80 -14.64 20.66
C VAL A 375 23.25 -16.04 21.05
N SER A 376 24.46 -16.14 21.59
CA SER A 376 25.00 -17.40 22.13
C SER A 376 24.18 -17.91 23.31
N GLY A 377 24.18 -19.23 23.51
CA GLY A 377 23.42 -19.89 24.58
C GLY A 377 23.79 -19.40 25.98
N ASP A 378 25.05 -19.03 26.20
CA ASP A 378 25.57 -18.43 27.44
C ASP A 378 25.21 -16.96 27.64
N ARG A 379 24.55 -16.34 26.64
CA ARG A 379 24.09 -14.95 26.62
C ARG A 379 25.21 -13.90 26.69
N ARG A 380 26.45 -14.27 26.33
CA ARG A 380 27.59 -13.34 26.37
C ARG A 380 27.98 -12.76 25.03
N THR A 381 27.59 -13.42 23.94
CA THR A 381 28.00 -13.05 22.57
C THR A 381 26.76 -12.79 21.71
N ALA A 382 26.72 -11.61 21.08
CA ALA A 382 25.76 -11.28 20.03
C ALA A 382 26.48 -11.25 18.68
N VAL A 383 25.85 -11.82 17.66
CA VAL A 383 26.34 -11.84 16.28
C VAL A 383 25.31 -11.16 15.38
N ILE A 384 25.71 -10.13 14.64
CA ILE A 384 24.80 -9.32 13.82
C ILE A 384 25.32 -9.26 12.39
N ALA A 385 24.46 -9.62 11.43
CA ALA A 385 24.75 -9.56 10.00
C ALA A 385 24.32 -8.22 9.39
N SER A 386 25.14 -7.69 8.49
CA SER A 386 24.92 -6.47 7.72
C SER A 386 25.27 -6.68 6.25
N GLU A 387 24.52 -6.04 5.36
CA GLU A 387 24.78 -6.04 3.92
C GLU A 387 25.83 -4.99 3.51
N ALA A 388 26.27 -4.14 4.45
CA ALA A 388 27.27 -3.11 4.21
C ALA A 388 28.59 -3.69 3.65
N ASP A 389 29.22 -2.94 2.74
CA ASP A 389 30.53 -3.27 2.14
C ASP A 389 30.65 -4.68 1.55
N GLY A 390 29.58 -5.18 0.91
CA GLY A 390 29.54 -6.52 0.33
C GLY A 390 29.31 -7.65 1.36
N GLY A 391 28.84 -7.28 2.56
CA GLY A 391 28.51 -8.21 3.64
C GLY A 391 29.49 -8.17 4.80
N ARG A 392 28.98 -7.96 6.02
CA ARG A 392 29.73 -7.99 7.28
C ARG A 392 28.97 -8.77 8.33
N VAL A 393 29.71 -9.48 9.18
CA VAL A 393 29.18 -10.05 10.43
C VAL A 393 29.97 -9.49 11.60
N TYR A 394 29.26 -8.83 12.52
CA TYR A 394 29.82 -8.22 13.72
C TYR A 394 29.65 -9.15 14.91
N VAL A 395 30.73 -9.43 15.63
CA VAL A 395 30.72 -10.23 16.87
C VAL A 395 30.95 -9.31 18.06
N ILE A 396 29.98 -9.27 18.97
CA ILE A 396 29.96 -8.37 20.13
C ILE A 396 29.97 -9.22 21.40
N ARG A 397 30.91 -8.94 22.32
CA ARG A 397 31.03 -9.64 23.61
C ARG A 397 31.28 -8.62 24.71
N GLY A 398 30.49 -8.68 25.79
CA GLY A 398 30.60 -7.74 26.91
C GLY A 398 30.46 -6.26 26.50
N GLY A 399 29.60 -5.96 25.52
CA GLY A 399 29.40 -4.61 25.01
C GLY A 399 30.52 -4.05 24.12
N THR A 400 31.47 -4.90 23.70
CA THR A 400 32.57 -4.49 22.82
C THR A 400 32.54 -5.28 21.51
N LEU A 401 32.81 -4.62 20.39
CA LEU A 401 33.04 -5.28 19.09
C LEU A 401 34.37 -6.02 19.15
N VAL A 402 34.32 -7.35 19.23
CA VAL A 402 35.55 -8.18 19.29
C VAL A 402 36.05 -8.54 17.91
N HIS A 403 35.16 -8.80 16.94
CA HIS A 403 35.53 -9.15 15.57
C HIS A 403 34.54 -8.63 14.53
N THR A 404 35.05 -8.37 13.33
CA THR A 404 34.27 -8.09 12.12
C THR A 404 34.70 -9.06 11.03
N ILE A 405 33.79 -9.93 10.60
CA ILE A 405 34.04 -10.95 9.59
C ILE A 405 33.54 -10.43 8.23
N PRO A 406 34.42 -10.33 7.21
CA PRO A 406 34.05 -9.86 5.88
C PRO A 406 33.38 -10.97 5.06
N THR A 407 32.12 -11.26 5.38
CA THR A 407 31.30 -12.23 4.61
C THR A 407 29.88 -11.70 4.43
N ALA A 408 29.34 -11.88 3.23
CA ALA A 408 27.90 -11.87 3.04
C ALA A 408 27.29 -13.02 3.86
N ALA A 409 26.17 -12.72 4.48
CA ALA A 409 25.44 -13.64 5.34
C ALA A 409 23.96 -13.55 5.00
N SER A 410 23.41 -14.64 4.45
CA SER A 410 21.97 -14.82 4.38
C SER A 410 21.45 -15.18 5.77
N GLU A 411 21.96 -16.24 6.40
CA GLU A 411 21.59 -16.60 7.77
C GLU A 411 22.82 -16.93 8.61
N VAL A 412 22.71 -16.76 9.92
CA VAL A 412 23.78 -17.02 10.88
C VAL A 412 23.31 -17.91 12.03
N SER A 413 24.20 -18.73 12.58
CA SER A 413 23.99 -19.50 13.80
C SER A 413 25.28 -19.57 14.60
N VAL A 414 25.19 -19.41 15.92
CA VAL A 414 26.35 -19.39 16.81
C VAL A 414 26.26 -20.50 17.87
N SER A 415 27.40 -21.06 18.28
CA SER A 415 27.50 -22.03 19.38
C SER A 415 27.11 -21.43 20.73
N ALA A 416 26.83 -22.29 21.72
CA ALA A 416 26.40 -21.86 23.03
C ALA A 416 27.43 -20.98 23.77
N ASP A 417 28.72 -21.24 23.57
CA ASP A 417 29.85 -20.47 24.14
C ASP A 417 30.23 -19.24 23.29
N GLY A 418 29.58 -19.04 22.14
CA GLY A 418 29.89 -17.95 21.24
C GLY A 418 31.21 -18.08 20.48
N SER A 419 31.89 -19.24 20.50
CA SER A 419 33.20 -19.42 19.83
C SER A 419 33.12 -19.82 18.36
N PHE A 420 32.02 -20.46 17.94
CA PHE A 420 31.86 -21.03 16.60
C PHE A 420 30.62 -20.48 15.91
N LEU A 421 30.81 -19.99 14.69
CA LEU A 421 29.79 -19.33 13.88
C LEU A 421 29.63 -20.03 12.54
N ALA A 422 28.40 -20.40 12.20
CA ALA A 422 28.02 -20.91 10.88
C ALA A 422 27.21 -19.86 10.12
N VAL A 423 27.56 -19.63 8.85
CA VAL A 423 26.95 -18.61 7.98
C VAL A 423 26.57 -19.23 6.65
N THR A 424 25.34 -19.02 6.18
CA THR A 424 24.97 -19.38 4.80
C THR A 424 25.13 -18.20 3.85
N THR A 425 25.60 -18.47 2.63
CA THR A 425 25.72 -17.49 1.54
C THR A 425 25.54 -18.20 0.20
N GLY A 426 24.41 -17.98 -0.47
CA GLY A 426 24.07 -18.76 -1.66
C GLY A 426 23.96 -20.25 -1.34
N ASN A 427 24.66 -21.09 -2.10
CA ASN A 427 24.75 -22.54 -1.85
C ASN A 427 25.88 -22.95 -0.89
N GLN A 428 26.49 -22.01 -0.17
CA GLN A 428 27.61 -22.28 0.73
C GLN A 428 27.22 -22.16 2.20
N LEU A 429 27.74 -23.08 3.00
CA LEU A 429 27.82 -22.98 4.46
C LEU A 429 29.29 -22.72 4.82
N ARG A 430 29.56 -21.57 5.44
CA ARG A 430 30.88 -21.17 5.90
C ARG A 430 30.92 -21.20 7.41
N ALA A 431 31.94 -21.83 7.97
CA ALA A 431 32.15 -21.83 9.41
C ALA A 431 33.35 -20.97 9.79
N PHE A 432 33.22 -20.26 10.89
CA PHE A 432 34.21 -19.35 11.42
C PHE A 432 34.45 -19.65 12.89
N ASP A 433 35.70 -19.56 13.30
CA ASP A 433 36.02 -19.23 14.68
C ASP A 433 35.78 -17.73 14.83
N THR A 434 35.00 -17.37 15.84
CA THR A 434 34.67 -15.96 16.12
C THR A 434 35.89 -15.12 16.45
N GLU A 435 37.03 -15.76 16.78
CA GLU A 435 38.32 -15.10 17.02
C GLU A 435 39.35 -15.32 15.90
N GLY A 436 39.46 -16.56 15.41
CA GLY A 436 40.47 -17.00 14.43
C GLY A 436 40.10 -16.89 12.94
N GLY A 437 38.86 -16.54 12.58
CA GLY A 437 38.43 -16.36 11.18
C GLY A 437 37.85 -17.62 10.53
N LEU A 438 37.89 -17.71 9.20
CA LEU A 438 37.27 -18.81 8.43
C LEU A 438 37.95 -20.14 8.73
N LEU A 439 37.16 -21.15 9.12
CA LEU A 439 37.61 -22.52 9.37
C LEU A 439 37.46 -23.40 8.14
N TRP A 440 36.27 -23.41 7.54
CA TRP A 440 35.96 -24.24 6.38
C TRP A 440 34.75 -23.71 5.60
N THR A 441 34.57 -24.24 4.39
CA THR A 441 33.40 -23.99 3.55
C THR A 441 32.87 -25.31 3.01
N TYR A 442 31.57 -25.52 3.13
CA TYR A 442 30.82 -26.62 2.54
C TYR A 442 29.90 -26.07 1.44
N THR A 443 29.80 -26.78 0.31
CA THR A 443 28.95 -26.41 -0.82
C THR A 443 27.83 -27.42 -0.95
N GLY A 444 26.59 -26.95 -0.85
CA GLY A 444 25.38 -27.75 -1.04
C GLY A 444 25.00 -27.93 -2.51
N ASP A 445 23.91 -28.64 -2.73
CA ASP A 445 23.30 -28.89 -4.05
C ASP A 445 22.53 -27.67 -4.59
N ASP A 446 22.05 -26.78 -3.72
CA ASP A 446 21.38 -25.52 -4.05
C ASP A 446 21.53 -24.50 -2.90
N LEU A 447 20.78 -23.38 -2.95
CA LEU A 447 20.69 -22.36 -1.92
C LEU A 447 20.52 -23.00 -0.53
N LEU A 448 21.50 -22.75 0.34
CA LEU A 448 21.53 -23.26 1.70
C LEU A 448 20.83 -22.29 2.65
N ARG A 449 19.98 -22.84 3.50
CA ARG A 449 19.09 -22.13 4.41
C ARG A 449 19.18 -22.72 5.82
N ARG A 450 18.80 -21.91 6.81
CA ARG A 450 18.57 -22.37 8.20
C ARG A 450 19.75 -23.14 8.83
N PRO A 451 20.98 -22.59 8.85
CA PRO A 451 22.07 -23.22 9.59
C PRO A 451 21.71 -23.28 11.09
N ARG A 452 22.04 -24.39 11.75
CA ARG A 452 21.86 -24.59 13.19
C ARG A 452 23.08 -25.28 13.79
N VAL A 453 23.83 -24.55 14.59
CA VAL A 453 24.91 -25.10 15.42
C VAL A 453 24.31 -25.83 16.61
N SER A 454 24.82 -27.01 16.95
CA SER A 454 24.36 -27.78 18.10
C SER A 454 24.71 -27.10 19.43
N PRO A 455 23.96 -27.33 20.52
CA PRO A 455 24.22 -26.67 21.81
C PRO A 455 25.63 -26.93 22.37
N ASP A 456 26.19 -28.11 22.11
CA ASP A 456 27.56 -28.46 22.48
C ASP A 456 28.63 -27.92 21.50
N GLY A 457 28.20 -27.28 20.40
CA GLY A 457 29.07 -26.72 19.37
C GLY A 457 29.81 -27.76 18.53
N THR A 458 29.44 -29.05 18.60
CA THR A 458 30.15 -30.14 17.90
C THR A 458 29.64 -30.41 16.49
N ARG A 459 28.42 -29.95 16.15
CA ARG A 459 27.76 -30.24 14.87
C ARG A 459 27.02 -29.04 14.31
N VAL A 460 26.78 -29.07 13.00
CA VAL A 460 25.96 -28.10 12.28
C VAL A 460 24.98 -28.82 11.36
N ALA A 461 23.70 -28.44 11.43
CA ALA A 461 22.69 -28.86 10.46
C ALA A 461 22.37 -27.70 9.51
N VAL A 462 22.18 -27.99 8.22
CA VAL A 462 21.79 -27.01 7.20
C VAL A 462 20.89 -27.67 6.15
N GLY A 463 19.92 -26.92 5.64
CA GLY A 463 19.00 -27.38 4.60
C GLY A 463 19.27 -26.72 3.25
N SER A 464 18.93 -27.37 2.14
CA SER A 464 18.88 -26.76 0.81
C SER A 464 17.45 -26.55 0.29
N GLU A 465 17.26 -25.63 -0.65
CA GLU A 465 15.96 -25.40 -1.30
C GLU A 465 15.44 -26.59 -2.10
N LEU A 466 16.32 -27.50 -2.55
CA LEU A 466 15.94 -28.77 -3.17
C LEU A 466 15.45 -29.83 -2.17
N GLY A 467 15.68 -29.62 -0.87
CA GLY A 467 15.18 -30.50 0.19
C GLY A 467 16.23 -31.34 0.90
N THR A 468 17.52 -31.19 0.56
CA THR A 468 18.60 -31.91 1.23
C THR A 468 18.87 -31.34 2.62
N LEU A 469 18.85 -32.19 3.64
CA LEU A 469 19.36 -31.90 4.97
C LEU A 469 20.78 -32.46 5.10
N SER A 470 21.75 -31.59 5.32
CA SER A 470 23.14 -31.97 5.60
C SER A 470 23.47 -31.73 7.08
N VAL A 471 24.11 -32.70 7.72
CA VAL A 471 24.67 -32.57 9.07
C VAL A 471 26.18 -32.77 9.00
N LEU A 472 26.95 -31.85 9.58
CA LEU A 472 28.41 -31.84 9.57
C LEU A 472 28.95 -31.76 11.00
N GLU A 473 30.16 -32.27 11.22
CA GLU A 473 30.93 -31.99 12.44
C GLU A 473 31.47 -30.56 12.44
N ARG A 474 31.92 -30.10 13.62
CA ARG A 474 32.53 -28.77 13.82
C ARG A 474 33.73 -28.53 12.90
N ASP A 475 34.44 -29.58 12.49
CA ASP A 475 35.59 -29.49 11.58
C ASP A 475 35.21 -29.49 10.09
N GLY A 476 33.91 -29.61 9.77
CA GLY A 476 33.38 -29.61 8.41
C GLY A 476 33.22 -31.00 7.80
N THR A 477 33.50 -32.07 8.53
CA THR A 477 33.28 -33.45 8.07
C THR A 477 31.78 -33.74 7.93
N PRO A 478 31.27 -34.14 6.73
CA PRO A 478 29.87 -34.51 6.58
C PRO A 478 29.55 -35.81 7.32
N LEU A 479 28.53 -35.79 8.19
CA LEU A 479 28.02 -36.95 8.92
C LEU A 479 26.86 -37.64 8.20
N SER A 480 25.94 -36.84 7.65
CA SER A 480 24.76 -37.34 6.96
C SER A 480 24.25 -36.32 5.94
N ALA A 481 23.65 -36.83 4.88
CA ALA A 481 22.91 -36.05 3.89
C ALA A 481 21.64 -36.83 3.50
N VAL A 482 20.47 -36.24 3.75
CA VAL A 482 19.17 -36.89 3.50
C VAL A 482 18.29 -35.98 2.67
N ASP A 483 17.79 -36.49 1.55
CA ASP A 483 16.78 -35.80 0.74
C ASP A 483 15.39 -35.94 1.39
N LEU A 484 14.84 -34.81 1.85
CA LEU A 484 13.52 -34.71 2.44
C LEU A 484 12.44 -34.22 1.45
N ARG A 485 12.81 -34.04 0.17
CA ARG A 485 11.98 -33.61 -0.97
C ARG A 485 11.31 -32.25 -0.80
N ALA A 486 11.66 -31.51 0.25
CA ALA A 486 11.13 -30.21 0.59
C ALA A 486 12.11 -29.51 1.54
N LEU A 487 12.27 -28.19 1.37
CA LEU A 487 13.16 -27.34 2.17
C LEU A 487 13.06 -27.67 3.67
N PRO A 488 14.14 -28.14 4.32
CA PRO A 488 14.11 -28.50 5.72
C PRO A 488 14.51 -27.33 6.63
N VAL A 489 13.93 -27.33 7.82
CA VAL A 489 14.19 -26.41 8.92
C VAL A 489 14.49 -27.25 10.15
N SER A 490 15.62 -26.99 10.80
CA SER A 490 16.07 -27.81 11.92
C SER A 490 16.10 -27.04 13.24
N ALA A 491 16.05 -27.78 14.35
CA ALA A 491 16.31 -27.30 15.69
C ALA A 491 16.94 -28.43 16.52
N TRP A 492 18.03 -28.12 17.20
CA TRP A 492 18.66 -29.05 18.14
C TRP A 492 17.89 -29.08 19.45
N LEU A 493 17.71 -30.28 20.00
CA LEU A 493 17.16 -30.49 21.34
C LEU A 493 18.30 -30.47 22.37
N PRO A 494 18.03 -30.12 23.65
CA PRO A 494 19.07 -30.08 24.69
C PRO A 494 19.85 -31.39 24.87
N GLY A 495 19.23 -32.54 24.54
CA GLY A 495 19.86 -33.86 24.61
C GLY A 495 20.72 -34.25 23.40
N GLY A 496 20.89 -33.37 22.41
CA GLY A 496 21.68 -33.65 21.19
C GLY A 496 20.90 -34.29 20.04
N ASP A 497 19.61 -34.57 20.23
CA ASP A 497 18.70 -34.96 19.16
C ASP A 497 18.42 -33.80 18.20
N LEU A 498 18.08 -34.12 16.96
CA LEU A 498 17.76 -33.14 15.92
C LEU A 498 16.27 -33.24 15.54
N LEU A 499 15.52 -32.16 15.76
CA LEU A 499 14.18 -32.01 15.21
C LEU A 499 14.27 -31.34 13.84
N VAL A 500 13.61 -31.92 12.85
CA VAL A 500 13.57 -31.39 11.49
C VAL A 500 12.12 -31.31 11.03
N ALA A 501 11.72 -30.15 10.51
CA ALA A 501 10.45 -29.97 9.84
C ALA A 501 10.69 -29.54 8.39
N THR A 502 9.77 -29.82 7.49
CA THR A 502 9.88 -29.42 6.09
C THR A 502 8.89 -28.34 5.72
N TRP A 503 9.19 -27.59 4.67
CA TRP A 503 8.27 -26.66 4.02
C TRP A 503 6.98 -27.33 3.58
N MET A 504 6.92 -28.66 3.45
CA MET A 504 5.66 -29.32 3.17
C MET A 504 4.87 -29.67 4.44
N GLY A 505 5.46 -29.64 5.65
CA GLY A 505 4.80 -29.91 6.93
C GLY A 505 5.01 -31.32 7.49
N THR A 506 6.04 -32.02 7.00
CA THR A 506 6.54 -33.25 7.62
C THR A 506 7.48 -32.88 8.75
N VAL A 507 7.37 -33.55 9.90
CA VAL A 507 8.24 -33.35 11.06
C VAL A 507 8.85 -34.69 11.46
N ILE A 508 10.16 -34.70 11.66
CA ILE A 508 10.98 -35.87 11.97
C ILE A 508 11.85 -35.55 13.17
N ARG A 509 11.96 -36.46 14.12
CA ARG A 509 12.98 -36.41 15.16
C ARG A 509 14.03 -37.45 14.89
N TYR A 510 15.27 -37.01 14.73
CA TYR A 510 16.46 -37.85 14.69
C TYR A 510 17.10 -37.91 16.08
N GLY A 511 17.63 -39.07 16.44
CA GLY A 511 18.47 -39.20 17.62
C GLY A 511 19.79 -38.47 17.48
N ALA A 512 20.56 -38.39 18.56
CA ALA A 512 21.95 -37.93 18.50
C ALA A 512 22.83 -38.76 17.54
N ASP A 513 22.48 -40.02 17.29
CA ASP A 513 23.05 -40.94 16.28
C ASP A 513 22.55 -40.68 14.85
N LEU A 514 21.69 -39.67 14.64
CA LEU A 514 21.04 -39.32 13.38
C LEU A 514 20.09 -40.39 12.81
N GLU A 515 19.68 -41.35 13.64
CA GLU A 515 18.64 -42.33 13.29
C GLU A 515 17.23 -41.80 13.57
N GLU A 516 16.28 -42.06 12.68
CA GLU A 516 14.89 -41.61 12.82
C GLU A 516 14.23 -42.26 14.06
N ARG A 517 13.67 -41.42 14.94
CA ARG A 517 12.92 -41.85 16.13
C ARG A 517 11.42 -41.91 15.85
N TRP A 518 10.91 -40.89 15.17
CA TRP A 518 9.53 -40.82 14.72
C TRP A 518 9.39 -39.80 13.60
N ARG A 519 8.28 -39.92 12.88
CA ARG A 519 7.84 -39.00 11.82
C ARG A 519 6.36 -38.72 11.97
N THR A 520 5.98 -37.45 11.81
CA THR A 520 4.59 -36.99 11.86
C THR A 520 4.31 -36.01 10.74
N ARG A 521 3.09 -36.06 10.20
CA ARG A 521 2.59 -35.07 9.25
C ARG A 521 1.72 -34.06 9.98
N LEU A 522 2.01 -32.77 9.83
CA LEU A 522 1.08 -31.73 10.26
C LEU A 522 -0.13 -31.70 9.32
N ILE A 523 -1.33 -31.66 9.90
CA ILE A 523 -2.59 -31.65 9.16
C ILE A 523 -3.42 -30.46 9.66
N PRO A 524 -3.95 -29.62 8.74
CA PRO A 524 -4.99 -28.64 9.02
C PRO A 524 -6.19 -29.28 9.72
N ASP A 525 -6.90 -28.53 10.56
CA ASP A 525 -8.06 -29.03 11.30
C ASP A 525 -9.37 -28.37 10.88
N GLU A 526 -9.33 -27.11 10.42
CA GLU A 526 -10.55 -26.38 10.07
C GLU A 526 -11.18 -26.92 8.78
N PRO A 527 -12.48 -27.30 8.79
CA PRO A 527 -13.18 -27.70 7.58
C PRO A 527 -13.39 -26.55 6.59
N ASP A 528 -13.63 -25.34 7.08
CA ASP A 528 -13.74 -24.12 6.27
C ASP A 528 -13.29 -22.92 7.11
N SER A 529 -12.26 -22.22 6.65
CA SER A 529 -11.67 -21.09 7.35
C SER A 529 -12.22 -19.73 6.90
N ARG A 530 -12.99 -19.65 5.80
CA ARG A 530 -13.42 -18.38 5.17
C ARG A 530 -14.02 -17.38 6.14
N THR A 531 -15.02 -17.80 6.92
CA THR A 531 -15.76 -16.92 7.84
C THR A 531 -14.98 -16.59 9.11
N LYS A 532 -13.93 -17.35 9.43
CA LYS A 532 -13.10 -17.17 10.63
C LYS A 532 -11.90 -16.26 10.37
N LEU A 533 -11.48 -16.15 9.12
CA LEU A 533 -10.26 -15.45 8.72
C LEU A 533 -10.30 -13.93 8.89
N LEU A 534 -11.49 -13.32 8.97
CA LEU A 534 -11.66 -11.89 9.24
C LEU A 534 -12.20 -11.60 10.64
N ALA A 535 -12.42 -12.63 11.47
CA ALA A 535 -12.93 -12.44 12.82
C ALA A 535 -11.96 -11.54 13.61
N PRO A 536 -12.46 -10.55 14.38
CA PRO A 536 -11.61 -9.73 15.24
C PRO A 536 -10.76 -10.61 16.15
N ASP A 537 -9.48 -10.28 16.29
CA ASP A 537 -8.59 -11.04 17.16
C ASP A 537 -8.95 -10.74 18.63
N PRO A 538 -9.36 -11.75 19.41
CA PRO A 538 -9.86 -11.54 20.77
C PRO A 538 -8.74 -11.32 21.80
N VAL A 539 -7.47 -11.42 21.41
CA VAL A 539 -6.34 -11.34 22.34
C VAL A 539 -6.12 -9.89 22.79
N PRO A 540 -6.04 -9.62 24.11
CA PRO A 540 -5.79 -8.28 24.63
C PRO A 540 -4.52 -7.66 24.03
N ALA A 541 -4.67 -6.47 23.44
CA ALA A 541 -3.57 -5.73 22.82
C ALA A 541 -2.98 -4.69 23.77
N VAL A 542 -1.65 -4.66 23.86
CA VAL A 542 -0.82 -3.62 24.50
C VAL A 542 -0.20 -2.79 23.40
N ARG A 543 -0.29 -1.46 23.53
CA ARG A 543 0.22 -0.49 22.55
C ARG A 543 0.42 0.85 23.25
N ARG A 544 1.28 1.70 22.68
CA ARG A 544 1.27 3.12 23.03
C ARG A 544 0.17 3.83 22.26
N THR A 545 -0.68 4.53 23.00
CA THR A 545 -1.63 5.52 22.49
C THR A 545 -1.12 6.93 22.81
N ASP A 546 -1.89 7.95 22.46
CA ASP A 546 -1.69 9.34 22.85
C ASP A 546 -0.35 9.92 22.36
N TRP A 547 0.08 9.45 21.19
CA TRP A 547 1.15 10.06 20.42
C TRP A 547 0.58 10.96 19.33
N GLY A 548 1.44 11.83 18.79
CA GLY A 548 1.05 12.80 17.78
C GLY A 548 0.75 14.16 18.39
N ASN A 549 0.40 15.09 17.51
CA ASN A 549 0.19 16.50 17.84
C ASN A 549 -1.28 16.93 17.72
N ALA A 550 -2.18 15.95 17.61
CA ALA A 550 -3.61 16.22 17.67
C ALA A 550 -4.03 16.68 19.08
N ARG A 551 -5.00 17.59 19.12
CA ARG A 551 -5.66 18.03 20.36
C ARG A 551 -6.36 16.87 21.05
N GLU A 552 -6.35 16.87 22.38
CA GLU A 552 -7.09 15.89 23.18
C GLU A 552 -8.59 15.96 22.90
N GLN A 553 -9.13 17.18 22.77
CA GLN A 553 -10.50 17.43 22.34
C GLN A 553 -10.50 18.04 20.93
N PRO A 554 -10.99 17.31 19.92
CA PRO A 554 -11.15 17.83 18.58
C PRO A 554 -12.08 19.03 18.53
N TYR A 555 -11.84 19.94 17.58
CA TYR A 555 -12.76 21.01 17.25
C TYR A 555 -14.08 20.45 16.66
N PRO A 556 -15.19 21.19 16.77
CA PRO A 556 -16.43 20.79 16.11
C PRO A 556 -16.26 20.77 14.59
N LEU A 557 -17.09 19.96 13.92
CA LEU A 557 -17.06 19.87 12.45
C LEU A 557 -17.69 21.09 11.75
N THR A 558 -18.42 21.92 12.51
CA THR A 558 -19.04 23.15 12.02
C THR A 558 -18.73 24.33 12.95
N PRO A 559 -18.52 25.55 12.41
CA PRO A 559 -18.50 25.90 10.98
C PRO A 559 -17.28 25.33 10.24
N ASN A 560 -17.42 25.12 8.93
CA ASN A 560 -16.35 24.62 8.07
C ASN A 560 -16.04 25.63 6.97
N LEU A 561 -14.84 26.25 7.01
CA LEU A 561 -14.45 27.22 5.99
C LEU A 561 -14.53 26.63 4.59
N LEU A 562 -14.16 25.36 4.40
CA LEU A 562 -14.14 24.71 3.08
C LEU A 562 -15.55 24.65 2.46
N ALA A 563 -16.57 24.39 3.28
CA ALA A 563 -17.96 24.40 2.86
C ALA A 563 -18.39 25.82 2.43
N ASP A 564 -18.06 26.83 3.25
CA ASP A 564 -18.46 28.23 3.05
C ASP A 564 -17.89 28.84 1.76
N ILE A 565 -16.67 28.46 1.37
CA ILE A 565 -15.98 28.97 0.18
C ILE A 565 -16.01 28.00 -1.01
N HIS A 566 -16.74 26.89 -0.90
CA HIS A 566 -16.88 25.85 -1.92
C HIS A 566 -15.53 25.31 -2.42
N ALA A 567 -14.62 24.96 -1.51
CA ALA A 567 -13.28 24.51 -1.87
C ALA A 567 -13.29 23.38 -2.91
N PHE A 568 -12.34 23.44 -3.85
CA PHE A 568 -12.10 22.44 -4.87
C PHE A 568 -11.06 21.43 -4.39
N PHE A 569 -11.37 20.15 -4.55
CA PHE A 569 -10.55 19.05 -4.06
C PHE A 569 -9.99 18.24 -5.23
N THR A 570 -8.72 17.83 -5.13
CA THR A 570 -8.14 16.86 -6.08
C THR A 570 -7.30 15.83 -5.34
N MET A 571 -7.40 14.57 -5.76
CA MET A 571 -6.62 13.46 -5.22
C MET A 571 -5.83 12.85 -6.37
N ARG A 572 -4.51 12.98 -6.35
CA ARG A 572 -3.66 12.65 -7.50
C ARG A 572 -2.44 11.83 -7.10
N MET A 573 -2.04 10.95 -7.99
CA MET A 573 -0.68 10.44 -8.05
C MET A 573 0.09 11.41 -8.96
N VAL A 574 1.23 11.95 -8.52
CA VAL A 574 1.92 13.03 -9.28
C VAL A 574 3.17 12.58 -10.04
N ASP A 575 3.49 11.29 -9.99
CA ASP A 575 4.61 10.69 -10.72
C ASP A 575 4.35 9.20 -10.91
N PRO A 576 3.87 8.74 -12.08
CA PRO A 576 3.28 9.55 -13.15
C PRO A 576 1.97 10.24 -12.71
N ASP A 577 1.59 11.28 -13.44
CA ASP A 577 0.43 12.10 -13.12
C ASP A 577 -0.90 11.43 -13.51
N TYR A 578 -1.68 11.01 -12.50
CA TYR A 578 -3.00 10.40 -12.65
C TYR A 578 -4.00 10.97 -11.64
N ASP A 579 -5.22 11.21 -12.11
CA ASP A 579 -6.35 11.50 -11.22
C ASP A 579 -6.81 10.19 -10.55
N MET A 580 -6.84 10.22 -9.22
CA MET A 580 -7.20 9.09 -8.38
C MET A 580 -8.57 9.25 -7.75
N GLY A 581 -9.13 10.47 -7.76
CA GLY A 581 -10.37 10.79 -7.06
C GLY A 581 -11.61 10.11 -7.66
N PRO A 582 -12.77 10.29 -7.03
CA PRO A 582 -14.02 9.80 -7.57
C PRO A 582 -14.35 10.52 -8.88
N GLU A 583 -15.13 9.87 -9.75
CA GLU A 583 -15.66 10.52 -10.96
C GLU A 583 -16.48 11.77 -10.56
N PRO A 584 -16.44 12.87 -11.33
CA PRO A 584 -17.05 14.16 -10.95
C PRO A 584 -18.52 14.10 -10.52
N GLU A 585 -19.26 13.07 -10.95
CA GLU A 585 -20.66 12.81 -10.61
C GLU A 585 -20.87 12.39 -9.13
N GLN A 586 -19.80 11.99 -8.42
CA GLN A 586 -19.82 11.53 -7.02
C GLN A 586 -19.37 12.59 -6.00
N GLY A 587 -19.13 13.84 -6.43
CA GLY A 587 -18.95 15.07 -5.66
C GLY A 587 -18.40 14.99 -4.22
N PHE A 588 -17.30 15.68 -3.94
CA PHE A 588 -16.73 15.87 -2.59
C PHE A 588 -17.63 16.60 -1.56
N ALA A 589 -18.93 16.75 -1.84
CA ALA A 589 -19.90 17.35 -0.93
C ALA A 589 -19.92 16.66 0.44
N LEU A 590 -19.76 15.33 0.48
CA LEU A 590 -19.68 14.57 1.74
C LEU A 590 -18.49 14.99 2.61
N LEU A 591 -17.38 15.49 2.04
CA LEU A 591 -16.21 15.94 2.83
C LEU A 591 -16.44 17.24 3.60
N THR A 592 -17.56 17.91 3.35
CA THR A 592 -17.86 19.25 3.87
C THR A 592 -19.31 19.37 4.37
N ASP A 593 -19.96 18.24 4.67
CA ASP A 593 -21.37 18.20 5.08
C ASP A 593 -21.58 18.34 6.60
N GLY A 594 -20.49 18.37 7.36
CA GLY A 594 -20.48 18.50 8.82
C GLY A 594 -20.68 17.18 9.56
N SER A 595 -20.60 16.03 8.87
CA SER A 595 -20.74 14.69 9.44
C SER A 595 -19.42 13.94 9.52
N ALA A 596 -19.19 13.22 10.62
CA ALA A 596 -18.04 12.31 10.72
C ALA A 596 -18.26 10.98 9.97
N ASP A 597 -19.45 10.78 9.39
CA ASP A 597 -19.80 9.51 8.74
C ASP A 597 -18.96 9.28 7.48
N PRO A 598 -18.35 8.11 7.32
CA PRO A 598 -17.53 7.82 6.15
C PRO A 598 -18.39 7.67 4.87
N PRO A 599 -17.80 7.88 3.68
CA PRO A 599 -18.51 7.71 2.42
C PRO A 599 -18.92 6.24 2.22
N PRO A 600 -20.00 5.96 1.47
CA PRO A 600 -20.48 4.60 1.22
C PRO A 600 -19.50 3.74 0.42
N VAL A 601 -18.61 4.38 -0.33
CA VAL A 601 -17.48 3.76 -1.02
C VAL A 601 -16.23 4.63 -0.80
N PRO A 602 -15.02 4.03 -0.79
CA PRO A 602 -13.79 4.81 -0.67
C PRO A 602 -13.62 5.88 -1.75
N TRP A 603 -12.79 6.88 -1.45
CA TRP A 603 -12.52 8.01 -2.35
C TRP A 603 -11.67 7.66 -3.56
N LEU A 604 -10.70 6.74 -3.45
CA LEU A 604 -9.73 6.52 -4.52
C LEU A 604 -10.14 5.41 -5.48
N ASN A 605 -9.79 5.56 -6.76
CA ASN A 605 -9.95 4.51 -7.75
C ASN A 605 -9.07 3.29 -7.42
N TRP A 606 -9.72 2.15 -7.21
CA TRP A 606 -9.07 0.89 -6.85
C TRP A 606 -8.00 0.41 -7.83
N THR A 607 -8.20 0.57 -9.14
CA THR A 607 -7.26 0.10 -10.15
C THR A 607 -5.94 0.86 -10.10
N LEU A 608 -5.97 2.14 -9.71
CA LEU A 608 -4.77 2.97 -9.59
C LEU A 608 -4.12 2.89 -8.20
N LEU A 609 -4.89 2.53 -7.16
CA LEU A 609 -4.37 2.43 -5.79
C LEU A 609 -3.31 1.32 -5.65
N SER A 610 -3.43 0.23 -6.42
CA SER A 610 -2.40 -0.83 -6.47
C SER A 610 -1.02 -0.28 -6.83
N SER A 611 -0.95 0.68 -7.75
CA SER A 611 0.31 1.31 -8.16
C SER A 611 0.92 2.22 -7.11
N LEU A 612 0.14 2.87 -6.23
CA LEU A 612 0.69 3.63 -5.10
C LEU A 612 1.42 2.72 -4.10
N GLY A 613 1.02 1.45 -4.04
CA GLY A 613 1.52 0.47 -3.08
C GLY A 613 2.65 -0.45 -3.56
N SER A 614 3.05 -0.38 -4.84
CA SER A 614 4.15 -1.19 -5.40
C SER A 614 5.49 -0.48 -5.23
N GLY A 615 6.39 -0.99 -4.39
CA GLY A 615 7.59 -0.30 -3.90
C GLY A 615 8.73 -0.07 -4.89
N GLY A 616 8.44 0.08 -6.18
CA GLY A 616 9.41 0.28 -7.27
C GLY A 616 9.56 1.71 -7.79
N SER A 617 8.72 2.65 -7.37
CA SER A 617 8.66 3.99 -7.96
C SER A 617 8.32 5.07 -6.92
N ASN A 618 8.85 6.28 -7.11
CA ASN A 618 8.60 7.47 -6.27
C ASN A 618 7.16 8.01 -6.44
N HIS A 619 6.17 7.12 -6.52
CA HIS A 619 4.77 7.48 -6.62
C HIS A 619 4.38 8.28 -5.38
N ARG A 620 4.05 9.56 -5.58
CA ARG A 620 3.63 10.46 -4.52
C ARG A 620 2.14 10.70 -4.67
N PHE A 621 1.39 10.33 -3.63
CA PHE A 621 0.01 10.75 -3.53
C PHE A 621 -0.05 12.18 -2.96
N VAL A 622 -0.95 12.98 -3.53
CA VAL A 622 -1.23 14.34 -3.12
C VAL A 622 -2.74 14.52 -3.03
N PHE A 623 -3.24 14.92 -1.86
CA PHE A 623 -4.60 15.43 -1.69
C PHE A 623 -4.56 16.94 -1.57
N THR A 624 -5.03 17.66 -2.58
CA THR A 624 -5.03 19.12 -2.64
C THR A 624 -6.39 19.66 -2.25
N VAL A 625 -6.36 20.72 -1.44
CA VAL A 625 -7.49 21.59 -1.10
C VAL A 625 -7.20 22.95 -1.70
N ASP A 626 -7.96 23.31 -2.71
CA ASP A 626 -7.85 24.58 -3.43
C ASP A 626 -9.07 25.44 -3.10
N THR A 627 -8.83 26.60 -2.50
CA THR A 627 -9.89 27.54 -2.12
C THR A 627 -10.27 28.49 -3.26
N PHE A 628 -9.65 28.27 -4.43
CA PHE A 628 -9.84 28.86 -5.75
C PHE A 628 -9.69 30.37 -5.83
N ARG A 629 -10.52 31.14 -5.11
CA ARG A 629 -10.52 32.62 -5.12
C ARG A 629 -10.18 33.24 -3.78
N SER A 630 -10.34 32.46 -2.70
CA SER A 630 -10.33 32.99 -1.34
C SER A 630 -9.08 32.57 -0.60
N ARG A 631 -8.21 33.52 -0.25
CA ARG A 631 -7.11 33.26 0.66
C ARG A 631 -7.65 33.03 2.07
N LEU A 632 -7.16 31.99 2.73
CA LEU A 632 -7.49 31.68 4.12
C LEU A 632 -6.31 31.99 5.03
N GLU A 633 -6.60 32.38 6.26
CA GLU A 633 -5.69 32.25 7.40
C GLU A 633 -6.10 30.97 8.14
N LEU A 634 -5.34 29.90 7.93
CA LEU A 634 -5.58 28.57 8.51
C LEU A 634 -4.94 28.48 9.89
N THR A 635 -5.77 28.32 10.92
CA THR A 635 -5.32 28.22 12.32
C THR A 635 -5.44 26.80 12.86
N ALA A 636 -6.29 25.96 12.29
CA ALA A 636 -6.37 24.54 12.62
C ALA A 636 -6.99 23.72 11.48
N VAL A 637 -6.72 22.41 11.47
CA VAL A 637 -7.36 21.43 10.58
C VAL A 637 -8.03 20.36 11.43
N THR A 638 -9.23 19.92 11.09
CA THR A 638 -9.88 18.73 11.67
C THR A 638 -10.16 17.70 10.59
N ILE A 639 -9.84 16.45 10.87
CA ILE A 639 -10.00 15.32 9.95
C ILE A 639 -10.87 14.29 10.66
N ALA A 640 -11.97 13.89 10.03
CA ALA A 640 -12.83 12.80 10.46
C ALA A 640 -12.70 11.61 9.50
N GLU A 641 -12.43 10.44 10.04
CA GLU A 641 -12.06 9.23 9.28
C GLU A 641 -12.86 8.03 9.76
N ASP A 642 -12.96 6.98 8.93
CA ASP A 642 -13.72 5.78 9.26
C ASP A 642 -13.07 4.95 10.39
N PRO A 643 -13.67 4.88 11.60
CA PRO A 643 -13.10 4.13 12.71
C PRO A 643 -12.97 2.61 12.43
N ALA A 644 -13.74 2.07 11.49
CA ALA A 644 -13.69 0.65 11.11
C ALA A 644 -12.53 0.32 10.16
N HIS A 645 -11.90 1.33 9.53
CA HIS A 645 -10.82 1.16 8.56
C HIS A 645 -9.55 1.94 8.94
N PRO A 646 -8.89 1.62 10.07
CA PRO A 646 -7.68 2.33 10.54
C PRO A 646 -6.47 2.26 9.59
N ALA A 647 -6.49 1.32 8.64
CA ALA A 647 -5.49 1.24 7.58
C ALA A 647 -5.57 2.39 6.56
N SER A 648 -6.73 3.05 6.48
CA SER A 648 -7.03 4.11 5.52
C SER A 648 -6.82 5.52 6.08
N TRP A 649 -6.41 5.64 7.35
CA TRP A 649 -6.34 6.94 8.00
C TRP A 649 -5.11 7.77 7.61
N MET A 650 -5.29 9.07 7.45
CA MET A 650 -4.26 10.09 7.23
C MET A 650 -3.54 10.45 8.54
N ARG A 651 -2.91 9.46 9.17
CA ARG A 651 -2.26 9.57 10.49
C ARG A 651 -0.84 10.13 10.46
N ASP A 652 -0.24 10.25 9.28
CA ASP A 652 1.14 10.72 9.07
C ASP A 652 1.25 11.41 7.73
N VAL A 653 0.75 12.65 7.70
CA VAL A 653 0.77 13.48 6.50
C VAL A 653 1.43 14.82 6.81
N LEU A 654 2.18 15.34 5.84
CA LEU A 654 2.70 16.69 5.89
C LEU A 654 1.68 17.62 5.23
N LEU A 655 1.26 18.64 5.97
CA LEU A 655 0.52 19.75 5.38
C LEU A 655 1.50 20.68 4.67
N GLN A 656 1.33 20.85 3.37
CA GLN A 656 2.03 21.86 2.59
C GLN A 656 1.07 22.96 2.18
N TRP A 657 1.58 24.17 2.01
CA TRP A 657 0.83 25.33 1.57
C TRP A 657 1.53 26.02 0.40
N TRP A 658 0.77 26.66 -0.46
CA TRP A 658 1.32 27.38 -1.61
C TRP A 658 1.73 28.79 -1.22
N ASP A 659 3.01 29.12 -1.44
CA ASP A 659 3.52 30.48 -1.32
C ASP A 659 3.25 31.22 -2.64
N THR A 660 2.12 31.94 -2.70
CA THR A 660 1.67 32.65 -3.90
C THR A 660 2.71 33.62 -4.46
N ARG A 661 3.53 34.23 -3.59
CA ARG A 661 4.59 35.18 -3.97
C ARG A 661 5.77 34.46 -4.60
N ALA A 662 6.25 33.40 -3.96
CA ALA A 662 7.39 32.64 -4.46
C ALA A 662 7.05 31.66 -5.59
N GLY A 663 5.76 31.32 -5.76
CA GLY A 663 5.31 30.34 -6.74
C GLY A 663 5.79 28.92 -6.43
N VAL A 664 5.90 28.58 -5.13
CA VAL A 664 6.38 27.25 -4.70
C VAL A 664 5.56 26.72 -3.53
N TRP A 665 5.49 25.39 -3.44
CA TRP A 665 4.98 24.72 -2.24
C TRP A 665 5.99 24.84 -1.11
N ARG A 666 5.48 25.13 0.10
CA ARG A 666 6.25 25.20 1.34
C ARG A 666 5.79 24.11 2.29
N ASP A 667 6.73 23.55 3.04
CA ASP A 667 6.42 22.63 4.12
C ASP A 667 5.76 23.39 5.28
N GLY A 668 4.65 22.86 5.74
CA GLY A 668 3.97 23.26 6.98
C GLY A 668 4.17 22.19 8.06
N PRO A 669 3.24 22.08 9.02
CA PRO A 669 3.35 21.11 10.09
C PRO A 669 3.03 19.68 9.63
N MET A 670 3.63 18.73 10.33
CA MET A 670 3.19 17.34 10.33
C MET A 670 1.84 17.23 11.03
N LEU A 671 0.94 16.41 10.51
CA LEU A 671 -0.33 16.09 11.15
C LEU A 671 -0.28 14.61 11.57
N LEU A 672 -0.09 14.39 12.87
CA LEU A 672 0.09 13.08 13.47
C LEU A 672 -1.01 12.79 14.48
N SER A 673 -1.78 11.74 14.25
CA SER A 673 -2.83 11.34 15.18
C SER A 673 -2.98 9.84 15.30
N ASP A 674 -3.40 9.40 16.47
CA ASP A 674 -3.80 8.04 16.74
C ASP A 674 -5.32 7.78 16.78
N ARG A 675 -6.12 8.79 16.41
CA ARG A 675 -7.59 8.78 16.50
C ARG A 675 -8.22 8.97 15.13
N ALA A 676 -9.44 8.46 14.97
CA ALA A 676 -10.21 8.62 13.73
C ALA A 676 -10.76 10.05 13.55
N LEU A 677 -11.06 10.74 14.66
CA LEU A 677 -11.44 12.16 14.67
C LEU A 677 -10.36 12.93 15.42
N HIS A 678 -9.71 13.87 14.72
CA HIS A 678 -8.57 14.59 15.28
C HIS A 678 -8.44 15.99 14.72
N SER A 679 -7.91 16.89 15.55
CA SER A 679 -7.69 18.29 15.19
C SER A 679 -6.27 18.72 15.49
N HIS A 680 -5.67 19.48 14.59
CA HIS A 680 -4.30 19.98 14.69
C HIS A 680 -4.30 21.49 14.70
N ASP A 681 -3.72 22.09 15.72
CA ASP A 681 -3.45 23.53 15.74
C ASP A 681 -2.27 23.85 14.80
N ILE A 682 -2.38 24.97 14.10
CA ILE A 682 -1.39 25.44 13.12
C ILE A 682 -0.76 26.71 13.65
N GLU A 683 0.46 26.61 14.17
CA GLU A 683 1.19 27.73 14.75
C GLU A 683 2.60 27.86 14.13
N PRO A 684 2.93 29.01 13.51
CA PRO A 684 2.04 30.15 13.24
C PRO A 684 0.96 29.81 12.19
N PRO A 685 -0.19 30.54 12.17
CA PRO A 685 -1.23 30.34 11.17
C PRO A 685 -0.69 30.45 9.73
N LEU A 686 -1.20 29.61 8.84
CA LEU A 686 -0.78 29.57 7.43
C LEU A 686 -1.73 30.38 6.56
N ALA A 687 -1.21 31.32 5.78
CA ALA A 687 -2.01 32.21 4.95
C ALA A 687 -1.88 31.89 3.46
N SER A 688 -2.78 31.07 2.90
CA SER A 688 -2.74 30.58 1.51
C SER A 688 -4.12 30.35 0.91
N SER A 689 -4.19 30.19 -0.42
CA SER A 689 -5.38 29.67 -1.13
C SER A 689 -5.25 28.20 -1.54
N ARG A 690 -4.06 27.62 -1.40
CA ARG A 690 -3.81 26.24 -1.81
C ARG A 690 -3.06 25.50 -0.72
N PHE A 691 -3.63 24.37 -0.33
CA PHE A 691 -3.09 23.48 0.67
C PHE A 691 -3.04 22.07 0.08
N ARG A 692 -2.10 21.26 0.53
CA ARG A 692 -2.08 19.85 0.17
C ARG A 692 -1.54 18.98 1.28
N PHE A 693 -2.09 17.78 1.38
CA PHE A 693 -1.60 16.72 2.23
C PHE A 693 -0.73 15.80 1.39
N VAL A 694 0.51 15.60 1.83
CA VAL A 694 1.47 14.73 1.14
C VAL A 694 2.02 13.67 2.07
N THR A 695 2.37 12.52 1.48
CA THR A 695 3.09 11.45 2.18
C THR A 695 4.49 11.92 2.58
N THR A 696 4.97 11.48 3.74
CA THR A 696 6.17 12.02 4.38
C THR A 696 7.44 11.18 4.16
N GLY A 697 7.37 10.21 3.23
CA GLY A 697 8.47 9.31 2.88
C GLY A 697 8.39 7.97 3.61
N GLY A 698 9.05 6.93 3.08
CA GLY A 698 9.03 5.57 3.66
C GLY A 698 7.92 4.64 3.14
N GLY A 699 7.22 5.00 2.06
CA GLY A 699 6.17 4.16 1.46
C GLY A 699 4.79 4.29 2.14
N THR A 700 4.52 5.43 2.76
CA THR A 700 3.40 5.66 3.69
C THR A 700 2.30 6.57 3.11
N TRP A 701 1.79 6.24 1.92
CA TRP A 701 0.34 6.45 1.75
C TRP A 701 -0.35 5.44 2.69
N PRO A 702 -1.50 5.76 3.33
CA PRO A 702 -2.22 4.78 4.13
C PRO A 702 -2.37 3.49 3.33
N GLN A 703 -2.16 2.34 3.98
CA GLN A 703 -2.12 1.03 3.31
C GLN A 703 -3.51 0.56 2.85
N GLY A 704 -4.51 1.44 2.89
CA GLY A 704 -5.86 1.25 2.44
C GLY A 704 -6.40 2.46 1.68
N ASN A 705 -7.65 2.36 1.25
CA ASN A 705 -8.29 3.39 0.46
C ASN A 705 -9.02 4.41 1.35
N LEU A 706 -8.83 5.72 1.11
CA LEU A 706 -9.35 6.78 1.98
C LEU A 706 -10.86 6.66 2.20
N ARG A 707 -11.26 6.84 3.46
CA ARG A 707 -12.66 6.96 3.89
C ARG A 707 -12.76 8.13 4.86
N LEU A 708 -12.53 9.32 4.34
CA LEU A 708 -12.68 10.57 5.06
C LEU A 708 -14.17 10.90 5.12
N GLY A 709 -14.72 11.03 6.33
CA GLY A 709 -16.06 11.57 6.54
C GLY A 709 -16.08 13.07 6.29
N GLU A 710 -15.22 13.82 6.99
CA GLU A 710 -15.17 15.29 6.90
C GLU A 710 -13.73 15.81 6.93
N LEU A 711 -13.48 16.89 6.20
CA LEU A 711 -12.30 17.73 6.35
C LEU A 711 -12.71 19.17 6.67
N VAL A 712 -12.20 19.71 7.78
CA VAL A 712 -12.56 21.05 8.26
C VAL A 712 -11.34 21.93 8.37
N PHE A 713 -11.40 23.10 7.74
CA PHE A 713 -10.43 24.16 7.96
C PHE A 713 -11.00 25.20 8.92
N HIS A 714 -10.21 25.53 9.94
CA HIS A 714 -10.52 26.54 10.95
C HIS A 714 -9.69 27.80 10.74
N GLY A 715 -10.26 28.95 11.08
CA GLY A 715 -9.59 30.24 10.98
C GLY A 715 -10.50 31.29 10.37
N ARG A 716 -10.03 32.03 9.37
CA ARG A 716 -10.84 33.05 8.68
C ARG A 716 -10.47 33.25 7.21
N VAL A 717 -11.43 33.75 6.45
CA VAL A 717 -11.23 34.20 5.06
C VAL A 717 -10.55 35.57 5.07
N LEU A 718 -9.45 35.72 4.31
CA LEU A 718 -8.70 36.97 4.15
C LEU A 718 -9.12 37.78 2.92
N GLY A 719 -9.84 37.18 1.96
CA GLY A 719 -10.31 37.82 0.72
C GLY A 719 -9.65 37.22 -0.51
N ASN A 720 -9.57 38.00 -1.60
CA ASN A 720 -9.04 37.54 -2.90
C ASN A 720 -7.58 37.04 -2.79
N SER A 721 -7.29 35.89 -3.42
CA SER A 721 -5.99 35.21 -3.36
C SER A 721 -4.95 35.64 -4.40
N HIS A 722 -5.29 36.51 -5.35
CA HIS A 722 -4.36 37.01 -6.35
C HIS A 722 -3.20 37.78 -5.71
N ARG A 723 -1.96 37.52 -6.15
CA ARG A 723 -0.73 38.12 -5.58
C ARG A 723 -0.80 39.64 -5.46
N ASP A 724 -1.26 40.32 -6.51
CA ASP A 724 -1.27 41.78 -6.59
C ASP A 724 -2.37 42.39 -5.73
N VAL A 725 -3.44 41.63 -5.47
CA VAL A 725 -4.49 42.03 -4.54
C VAL A 725 -4.00 41.87 -3.11
N VAL A 726 -3.32 40.77 -2.82
CA VAL A 726 -2.69 40.51 -1.52
C VAL A 726 -1.66 41.57 -1.15
N ASP A 727 -0.86 42.02 -2.12
CA ASP A 727 0.16 43.05 -1.92
C ASP A 727 -0.40 44.48 -1.97
N GLY A 728 -1.68 44.63 -2.32
CA GLY A 728 -2.35 45.91 -2.42
C GLY A 728 -1.92 46.75 -3.61
N ASN A 729 -1.34 46.14 -4.64
CA ASN A 729 -0.79 46.80 -5.83
C ASN A 729 -1.88 47.52 -6.65
N GLY A 730 -1.53 48.69 -7.17
CA GLY A 730 -2.35 49.44 -8.13
C GLY A 730 -2.44 48.78 -9.51
N LEU A 731 -1.49 47.90 -9.82
CA LEU A 731 -1.42 47.07 -11.02
C LEU A 731 -1.63 45.59 -10.63
N ALA A 732 -2.50 44.88 -11.34
CA ALA A 732 -2.58 43.43 -11.29
C ALA A 732 -2.12 42.83 -12.63
N VAL A 733 -1.18 41.89 -12.56
CA VAL A 733 -0.66 41.20 -13.74
C VAL A 733 -1.47 39.92 -13.95
N LEU A 734 -2.30 39.89 -14.99
CA LEU A 734 -3.07 38.73 -15.40
C LEU A 734 -2.23 37.75 -16.23
N PHE A 735 -1.27 38.27 -17.00
CA PHE A 735 -0.26 37.48 -17.70
C PHE A 735 0.87 38.38 -18.23
N ASP A 736 2.12 37.92 -18.11
CA ASP A 736 3.32 38.49 -18.77
C ASP A 736 4.33 37.35 -18.97
N ASP A 737 5.17 37.05 -17.96
CA ASP A 737 6.17 35.97 -18.04
C ASP A 737 5.81 34.68 -17.27
N ARG A 738 4.84 34.75 -16.34
CA ARG A 738 4.56 33.67 -15.39
C ARG A 738 3.44 32.76 -15.88
N GLU A 739 3.77 31.52 -16.18
CA GLU A 739 2.82 30.52 -16.73
C GLU A 739 1.67 30.19 -15.77
N ASP A 740 1.92 30.19 -14.45
CA ASP A 740 0.88 29.96 -13.44
C ASP A 740 -0.32 30.91 -13.59
N ASP A 741 -0.11 32.13 -14.08
CA ASP A 741 -1.17 33.14 -14.19
C ASP A 741 -2.24 32.76 -15.22
N VAL A 742 -1.87 31.89 -16.17
CA VAL A 742 -2.73 31.41 -17.26
C VAL A 742 -2.90 29.89 -17.26
N GLN A 743 -2.53 29.20 -16.18
CA GLN A 743 -2.50 27.73 -16.15
C GLN A 743 -3.86 27.10 -16.51
N ASP A 744 -4.97 27.64 -16.02
CA ASP A 744 -6.30 27.09 -16.36
C ASP A 744 -6.67 27.28 -17.82
N LEU A 745 -6.22 28.37 -18.44
CA LEU A 745 -6.40 28.61 -19.87
C LEU A 745 -5.63 27.59 -20.71
N LEU A 746 -4.41 27.24 -20.29
CA LEU A 746 -3.58 26.21 -20.93
C LEU A 746 -4.17 24.80 -20.78
N LEU A 747 -4.87 24.53 -19.67
CA LEU A 747 -5.51 23.23 -19.40
C LEU A 747 -6.87 23.05 -20.10
N GLY A 748 -7.50 24.12 -20.57
CA GLY A 748 -8.86 24.08 -21.11
C GLY A 748 -9.01 23.45 -22.50
N GLY A 749 -7.92 23.06 -23.18
CA GLY A 749 -7.98 22.50 -24.54
C GLY A 749 -6.68 22.58 -25.33
N ARG A 750 -6.65 22.00 -26.53
CA ARG A 750 -5.48 22.07 -27.45
C ARG A 750 -5.65 23.23 -28.42
N GLY A 751 -5.18 24.41 -28.04
CA GLY A 751 -5.26 25.61 -28.90
C GLY A 751 -4.37 26.78 -28.47
N VAL A 752 -3.90 26.76 -27.22
CA VAL A 752 -3.09 27.82 -26.61
C VAL A 752 -1.86 27.21 -25.94
N ASP A 753 -0.70 27.81 -26.15
CA ASP A 753 0.57 27.42 -25.57
C ASP A 753 1.41 28.64 -25.14
N ILE A 754 2.53 28.41 -24.46
CA ILE A 754 3.47 29.47 -24.07
C ILE A 754 4.63 29.47 -25.06
N GLN A 755 4.87 30.61 -25.69
CA GLN A 755 6.04 30.82 -26.56
C GLN A 755 7.15 31.53 -25.79
N GLN A 756 8.36 30.97 -25.86
CA GLN A 756 9.57 31.62 -25.39
C GLN A 756 10.22 32.46 -26.51
N GLY A 757 10.50 33.73 -26.21
CA GLY A 757 11.11 34.68 -27.14
C GLY A 757 10.11 35.38 -28.06
N GLY A 758 10.46 36.58 -28.51
CA GLY A 758 9.62 37.41 -29.37
C GLY A 758 8.39 38.02 -28.67
N ALA A 759 8.37 37.97 -27.33
CA ALA A 759 7.37 38.61 -26.48
C ALA A 759 7.39 40.14 -26.63
N TYR A 760 6.28 40.79 -26.35
CA TYR A 760 6.18 42.24 -26.26
C TYR A 760 6.95 42.74 -25.04
N SER A 761 6.73 42.11 -23.89
CA SER A 761 7.35 42.40 -22.61
C SER A 761 7.98 41.12 -22.05
N GLY A 762 9.09 41.24 -21.34
CA GLY A 762 9.75 40.08 -20.75
C GLY A 762 10.30 39.08 -21.77
N THR A 763 10.07 37.79 -21.52
CA THR A 763 10.67 36.68 -22.28
C THR A 763 9.66 35.69 -22.85
N ARG A 764 8.42 35.69 -22.40
CA ARG A 764 7.36 34.75 -22.80
C ARG A 764 6.11 35.49 -23.25
N CYS A 765 5.35 34.86 -24.14
CA CYS A 765 4.03 35.35 -24.53
C CYS A 765 3.07 34.17 -24.75
N LEU A 766 1.77 34.45 -24.67
CA LEU A 766 0.72 33.47 -24.91
C LEU A 766 0.52 33.32 -26.42
N ARG A 767 0.57 32.10 -26.91
CA ARG A 767 0.48 31.78 -28.34
C ARG A 767 -0.79 31.00 -28.65
N VAL A 768 -1.47 31.41 -29.71
CA VAL A 768 -2.50 30.65 -30.40
C VAL A 768 -1.91 30.22 -31.74
N SER A 769 -1.64 28.93 -31.92
CA SER A 769 -0.82 28.45 -33.03
C SER A 769 -1.51 28.42 -34.40
N GLY A 770 -2.83 28.53 -34.45
CA GLY A 770 -3.63 28.50 -35.68
C GLY A 770 -5.01 29.12 -35.47
N PRO A 771 -5.94 29.00 -36.43
CA PRO A 771 -7.29 29.52 -36.28
C PRO A 771 -8.03 28.81 -35.15
N LEU A 772 -8.65 29.58 -34.26
CA LEU A 772 -9.40 29.11 -33.11
C LEU A 772 -10.76 29.85 -33.00
N PRO A 773 -11.70 29.60 -33.94
CA PRO A 773 -12.98 30.31 -33.99
C PRO A 773 -13.93 29.95 -32.83
N GLY A 774 -13.72 28.80 -32.19
CA GLY A 774 -14.45 28.39 -30.99
C GLY A 774 -13.98 29.07 -29.69
N ALA A 775 -12.89 29.83 -29.75
CA ALA A 775 -12.13 30.37 -28.62
C ALA A 775 -11.54 29.29 -27.69
N GLN A 776 -10.54 29.68 -26.91
CA GLN A 776 -10.06 28.93 -25.76
C GLN A 776 -10.62 29.56 -24.48
N TYR A 777 -11.22 28.73 -23.65
CA TYR A 777 -11.67 29.07 -22.30
C TYR A 777 -10.81 28.36 -21.25
N PRO A 778 -10.81 28.83 -19.99
CA PRO A 778 -10.18 28.11 -18.90
C PRO A 778 -10.83 26.73 -18.70
N ALA A 779 -10.08 25.79 -18.15
CA ALA A 779 -10.58 24.45 -17.85
C ALA A 779 -11.82 24.51 -16.95
N PHE A 780 -12.81 23.67 -17.25
CA PHE A 780 -14.02 23.57 -16.43
C PHE A 780 -13.72 22.96 -15.05
N ARG A 781 -14.16 23.63 -13.98
CA ARG A 781 -13.93 23.28 -12.57
C ARG A 781 -15.24 23.17 -11.78
N GLY A 782 -16.09 22.24 -12.22
CA GLY A 782 -17.36 21.94 -11.56
C GLY A 782 -18.36 23.09 -11.60
N LEU A 783 -19.51 22.90 -10.94
CA LEU A 783 -20.63 23.84 -11.00
C LEU A 783 -20.32 25.22 -10.40
N PHE A 784 -19.51 25.31 -9.34
CA PHE A 784 -19.28 26.59 -8.64
C PHE A 784 -18.27 27.51 -9.34
N PHE A 785 -17.24 26.94 -9.99
CA PHE A 785 -16.16 27.72 -10.60
C PHE A 785 -16.27 27.79 -12.14
N HIS A 786 -16.96 26.84 -12.78
CA HIS A 786 -17.13 26.78 -14.24
C HIS A 786 -15.77 26.94 -14.96
N GLU A 787 -15.66 27.82 -15.96
CA GLU A 787 -14.44 28.10 -16.73
C GLU A 787 -13.77 29.37 -16.19
N ALA A 788 -13.54 29.44 -14.88
CA ALA A 788 -12.85 30.55 -14.23
C ALA A 788 -11.34 30.31 -14.14
N MET A 789 -10.59 31.40 -14.05
CA MET A 789 -9.16 31.41 -13.73
C MET A 789 -8.95 31.28 -12.21
N HIS A 790 -7.95 30.49 -11.79
CA HIS A 790 -7.53 30.45 -10.39
C HIS A 790 -7.13 31.84 -9.88
N ASP A 791 -7.43 32.09 -8.61
CA ASP A 791 -7.12 33.31 -7.87
C ASP A 791 -7.78 34.60 -8.42
N TRP A 792 -8.57 34.54 -9.50
CA TRP A 792 -9.20 35.73 -10.11
C TRP A 792 -10.57 36.03 -9.49
N GLU A 793 -10.66 37.16 -8.79
CA GLU A 793 -11.92 37.80 -8.40
C GLU A 793 -11.78 39.32 -8.33
N PHE A 794 -11.58 39.95 -9.49
CA PHE A 794 -11.41 41.39 -9.58
C PHE A 794 -12.75 42.11 -9.74
N GLU A 795 -12.87 43.27 -9.14
CA GLU A 795 -14.02 44.17 -9.24
C GLU A 795 -13.68 45.32 -10.20
N VAL A 796 -14.58 45.59 -11.15
CA VAL A 796 -14.46 46.78 -12.02
C VAL A 796 -15.18 47.94 -11.34
N ALA A 797 -14.46 49.01 -11.04
CA ALA A 797 -14.99 50.15 -10.28
C ALA A 797 -14.68 51.49 -10.96
N GLN A 798 -15.59 52.46 -10.82
CA GLN A 798 -15.39 53.82 -11.34
C GLN A 798 -14.20 54.53 -10.67
N GLU A 799 -14.08 54.36 -9.35
CA GLU A 799 -13.05 54.93 -8.49
C GLU A 799 -12.46 53.83 -7.61
N PRO A 800 -11.52 53.02 -8.14
CA PRO A 800 -10.89 51.94 -7.39
C PRO A 800 -10.18 52.46 -6.14
N SER A 801 -10.65 52.05 -4.95
CA SER A 801 -10.15 52.58 -3.66
C SER A 801 -9.59 51.50 -2.73
N ARG A 802 -9.82 50.23 -3.03
CA ARG A 802 -9.33 49.08 -2.26
C ARG A 802 -8.66 48.03 -3.16
N PRO A 803 -7.76 47.20 -2.61
CA PRO A 803 -7.22 46.06 -3.35
C PRO A 803 -8.30 45.17 -3.96
N GLY A 804 -8.06 44.67 -5.18
CA GLY A 804 -9.04 43.89 -5.94
C GLY A 804 -9.95 44.74 -6.84
N GLN A 805 -10.05 46.05 -6.64
CA GLN A 805 -10.74 46.96 -7.56
C GLN A 805 -9.78 47.50 -8.61
N TYR A 806 -10.21 47.50 -9.88
CA TYR A 806 -9.46 48.03 -11.01
C TYR A 806 -10.40 48.71 -12.02
N ARG A 807 -9.85 49.50 -12.94
CA ARG A 807 -10.63 50.22 -13.96
C ARG A 807 -10.08 50.07 -15.37
N TYR A 808 -8.76 50.04 -15.52
CA TYR A 808 -8.12 50.06 -16.83
C TYR A 808 -7.58 48.68 -17.16
N LEU A 809 -7.74 48.25 -18.42
CA LEU A 809 -7.13 47.05 -18.98
C LEU A 809 -6.03 47.47 -19.95
N GLN A 810 -4.88 46.81 -19.88
CA GLN A 810 -3.85 46.85 -20.91
C GLN A 810 -3.48 45.44 -21.33
N PHE A 811 -3.25 45.25 -22.64
CA PHE A 811 -2.64 44.04 -23.19
C PHE A 811 -1.96 44.37 -24.51
N ALA A 812 -1.01 43.54 -24.92
CA ALA A 812 -0.40 43.57 -26.23
C ALA A 812 -0.79 42.32 -27.03
N TRP A 813 -0.97 42.48 -28.33
CA TRP A 813 -1.23 41.36 -29.23
C TRP A 813 -0.64 41.58 -30.63
N LYS A 814 -0.48 40.51 -31.39
CA LYS A 814 -0.21 40.56 -32.83
C LYS A 814 -0.63 39.29 -33.55
N ALA A 815 -0.85 39.41 -34.85
CA ALA A 815 -1.01 38.27 -35.74
C ALA A 815 0.28 37.44 -35.79
N LEU A 816 0.14 36.11 -35.82
CA LEU A 816 1.29 35.19 -35.97
C LEU A 816 1.83 35.18 -37.41
N GLY A 817 0.97 35.52 -38.38
CA GLY A 817 1.34 35.60 -39.79
C GLY A 817 0.22 36.18 -40.65
N PRO A 818 0.47 36.39 -41.96
CA PRO A 818 -0.43 37.11 -42.87
C PRO A 818 -1.77 36.42 -43.14
N GLY A 819 -1.92 35.14 -42.76
CA GLY A 819 -3.18 34.40 -42.86
C GLY A 819 -4.16 34.67 -41.70
N THR A 820 -3.75 35.42 -40.68
CA THR A 820 -4.61 35.77 -39.54
C THR A 820 -5.53 36.90 -39.95
N SER A 821 -6.85 36.66 -39.95
CA SER A 821 -7.85 37.66 -40.34
C SER A 821 -8.60 38.25 -39.14
N GLY A 822 -8.56 37.60 -37.97
CA GLY A 822 -9.22 38.07 -36.75
C GLY A 822 -8.46 37.67 -35.49
N ILE A 823 -8.45 38.54 -34.48
CA ILE A 823 -7.90 38.29 -33.14
C ILE A 823 -8.90 38.81 -32.11
N GLY A 824 -9.14 38.04 -31.05
CA GLY A 824 -10.05 38.44 -29.98
C GLY A 824 -9.58 38.04 -28.58
N LEU A 825 -9.85 38.91 -27.62
CA LEU A 825 -9.64 38.72 -26.19
C LEU A 825 -10.95 39.03 -25.44
N ARG A 826 -11.32 38.18 -24.48
CA ARG A 826 -12.55 38.31 -23.70
C ARG A 826 -12.24 38.21 -22.22
N LEU A 827 -12.85 39.08 -21.42
CA LEU A 827 -12.75 39.09 -19.96
C LEU A 827 -14.14 39.23 -19.32
N GLY A 828 -14.34 38.62 -18.16
CA GLY A 828 -15.51 38.90 -17.33
C GLY A 828 -15.83 37.79 -16.34
N ALA A 829 -17.09 37.64 -15.97
CA ALA A 829 -17.50 36.65 -14.99
C ALA A 829 -17.84 35.30 -15.64
N ALA A 830 -17.26 34.22 -15.12
CA ALA A 830 -17.73 32.86 -15.39
C ALA A 830 -19.07 32.66 -14.68
N SER A 831 -20.11 32.19 -15.38
CA SER A 831 -21.46 32.00 -14.81
C SER A 831 -21.80 30.52 -14.66
N PRO A 832 -22.27 30.08 -13.47
CA PRO A 832 -22.59 28.68 -13.20
C PRO A 832 -24.01 28.23 -13.60
N LEU A 833 -24.95 29.15 -13.90
CA LEU A 833 -26.40 28.82 -13.89
C LEU A 833 -27.23 29.32 -15.08
N ASP A 834 -26.74 30.25 -15.91
CA ASP A 834 -27.59 30.89 -16.92
C ASP A 834 -26.99 30.94 -18.33
N GLY A 835 -25.80 30.36 -18.54
CA GLY A 835 -25.12 30.39 -19.84
C GLY A 835 -24.74 31.79 -20.33
N ASN A 836 -24.95 32.85 -19.53
CA ASN A 836 -24.77 34.25 -19.89
C ASN A 836 -23.75 34.92 -18.97
N GLY A 837 -22.53 34.38 -18.93
CA GLY A 837 -21.39 35.06 -18.32
C GLY A 837 -21.31 36.49 -18.84
N ARG A 838 -21.39 37.49 -17.95
CA ARG A 838 -21.34 38.92 -18.32
C ARG A 838 -19.91 39.28 -18.71
N VAL A 839 -19.64 39.31 -20.01
CA VAL A 839 -18.28 39.50 -20.51
C VAL A 839 -18.11 40.69 -21.43
N PHE A 840 -16.91 41.24 -21.42
CA PHE A 840 -16.42 42.28 -22.30
C PHE A 840 -15.48 41.65 -23.33
N GLY A 841 -15.76 41.87 -24.61
CA GLY A 841 -14.94 41.38 -25.72
C GLY A 841 -14.16 42.51 -26.38
N VAL A 842 -12.92 42.25 -26.75
CA VAL A 842 -12.10 43.14 -27.58
C VAL A 842 -11.66 42.36 -28.82
N ASN A 843 -11.88 42.92 -30.00
CA ASN A 843 -11.60 42.24 -31.27
C ASN A 843 -10.90 43.15 -32.27
N ALA A 844 -10.16 42.56 -33.20
CA ALA A 844 -9.63 43.20 -34.40
C ALA A 844 -9.92 42.32 -35.63
N GLY A 845 -10.16 42.94 -36.79
CA GLY A 845 -10.38 42.23 -38.05
C GLY A 845 -11.75 41.53 -38.10
N THR A 846 -11.78 40.27 -38.56
CA THR A 846 -13.02 39.49 -38.78
C THR A 846 -13.55 38.77 -37.54
N SER A 847 -12.94 38.99 -36.36
CA SER A 847 -13.26 38.27 -35.13
C SER A 847 -14.47 38.86 -34.42
N HIS A 848 -15.46 38.03 -34.06
CA HIS A 848 -16.67 38.45 -33.36
C HIS A 848 -17.15 37.43 -32.34
N TRP A 849 -17.41 37.85 -31.10
CA TRP A 849 -17.83 36.95 -30.04
C TRP A 849 -19.31 36.53 -30.17
N PRO A 850 -19.71 35.32 -29.74
CA PRO A 850 -21.10 34.93 -29.75
C PRO A 850 -21.97 35.89 -28.92
N ALA A 851 -22.97 36.50 -29.57
CA ALA A 851 -23.80 37.56 -28.99
C ALA A 851 -24.60 37.13 -27.75
N SER A 852 -24.84 35.83 -27.56
CA SER A 852 -25.64 35.32 -26.43
C SER A 852 -25.06 35.69 -25.06
N THR A 853 -23.75 35.88 -24.95
CA THR A 853 -23.06 36.10 -23.66
C THR A 853 -22.38 37.46 -23.51
N LEU A 854 -22.41 38.30 -24.54
CA LEU A 854 -21.59 39.51 -24.61
C LEU A 854 -22.32 40.74 -24.03
N LEU A 855 -21.74 41.41 -23.04
CA LEU A 855 -22.25 42.71 -22.59
C LEU A 855 -22.02 43.79 -23.64
N THR A 856 -20.81 43.82 -24.17
CA THR A 856 -20.37 44.76 -25.19
C THR A 856 -19.08 44.28 -25.84
N GLU A 857 -18.87 44.69 -27.09
CA GLU A 857 -17.71 44.38 -27.90
C GLU A 857 -17.02 45.68 -28.30
N HIS A 858 -15.71 45.76 -28.12
CA HIS A 858 -14.90 46.87 -28.58
C HIS A 858 -14.01 46.44 -29.74
N GLY A 859 -14.22 47.04 -30.92
CA GLY A 859 -13.42 46.80 -32.10
C GLY A 859 -12.19 47.72 -32.15
N ILE A 860 -11.01 47.16 -32.40
CA ILE A 860 -9.79 47.90 -32.69
C ILE A 860 -9.70 48.13 -34.21
N GLU A 861 -9.61 49.39 -34.62
CA GLU A 861 -9.73 49.80 -36.02
C GLU A 861 -8.63 49.26 -36.94
N GLU A 862 -7.36 49.27 -36.52
CA GLU A 862 -6.27 48.74 -37.35
C GLU A 862 -5.80 47.36 -36.86
N PHE A 863 -5.72 46.44 -37.82
CA PHE A 863 -5.36 45.05 -37.57
C PHE A 863 -3.88 44.92 -37.15
N PRO A 864 -3.57 44.25 -36.03
CA PRO A 864 -2.21 44.23 -35.46
C PRO A 864 -1.30 43.22 -36.15
N VAL A 865 -0.69 43.61 -37.28
CA VAL A 865 0.33 42.79 -37.97
C VAL A 865 1.63 42.68 -37.17
N ASP A 866 1.97 43.75 -36.44
CA ASP A 866 3.05 43.81 -35.44
C ASP A 866 2.48 44.00 -34.03
N TRP A 867 3.33 43.90 -33.00
CA TRP A 867 2.92 44.09 -31.61
C TRP A 867 2.22 45.43 -31.42
N ARG A 868 0.96 45.35 -30.98
CA ARG A 868 0.12 46.51 -30.66
C ARG A 868 -0.31 46.41 -29.20
N CYS A 869 0.05 47.43 -28.43
CA CYS A 869 -0.47 47.63 -27.08
C CYS A 869 -1.84 48.32 -27.15
N VAL A 870 -2.81 47.80 -26.41
CA VAL A 870 -4.19 48.29 -26.33
C VAL A 870 -4.45 48.67 -24.88
N ARG A 871 -5.04 49.86 -24.66
CA ARG A 871 -5.45 50.37 -23.35
C ARG A 871 -6.92 50.74 -23.37
N LEU A 872 -7.69 50.25 -22.40
CA LEU A 872 -9.13 50.42 -22.35
C LEU A 872 -9.60 50.80 -20.94
N ASP A 873 -10.53 51.74 -20.85
CA ASP A 873 -11.28 52.03 -19.62
C ASP A 873 -12.47 51.06 -19.53
N LEU A 874 -12.35 50.02 -18.72
CA LEU A 874 -13.36 48.98 -18.57
C LEU A 874 -14.65 49.52 -17.93
N TRP A 875 -14.60 50.56 -17.11
CA TRP A 875 -15.80 51.14 -16.53
C TRP A 875 -16.65 51.83 -17.60
N THR A 876 -16.00 52.58 -18.48
CA THR A 876 -16.68 53.31 -19.56
C THR A 876 -17.09 52.38 -20.70
N LEU A 877 -16.22 51.45 -21.09
CA LEU A 877 -16.43 50.60 -22.28
C LEU A 877 -17.07 49.25 -21.98
N GLY A 878 -17.02 48.76 -20.73
CA GLY A 878 -17.41 47.40 -20.35
C GLY A 878 -18.91 47.13 -20.25
N GLY A 879 -19.77 48.12 -20.51
CA GLY A 879 -21.22 47.90 -20.63
C GLY A 879 -21.89 47.37 -19.36
N GLY A 880 -21.38 47.75 -18.18
CA GLY A 880 -21.86 47.23 -16.88
C GLY A 880 -21.11 45.98 -16.39
N LEU A 881 -19.92 45.70 -16.92
CA LEU A 881 -19.00 44.72 -16.36
C LEU A 881 -18.65 45.10 -14.92
N THR A 882 -18.81 44.15 -14.00
CA THR A 882 -18.58 44.37 -12.55
C THR A 882 -17.56 43.42 -11.95
N LYS A 883 -17.37 42.24 -12.55
CA LYS A 883 -16.43 41.22 -12.07
C LYS A 883 -15.62 40.61 -13.20
N ILE A 884 -14.36 40.30 -12.92
CA ILE A 884 -13.46 39.55 -13.81
C ILE A 884 -12.95 38.32 -13.08
N THR A 885 -13.34 37.15 -13.57
CA THR A 885 -12.93 35.83 -13.08
C THR A 885 -12.51 34.90 -14.21
N GLN A 886 -12.62 35.32 -15.48
CA GLN A 886 -12.38 34.52 -16.67
C GLN A 886 -11.64 35.35 -17.72
N LEU A 887 -10.73 34.68 -18.45
CA LEU A 887 -10.08 35.15 -19.67
C LEU A 887 -10.31 34.13 -20.79
N ALA A 888 -10.61 34.60 -22.00
CA ALA A 888 -10.67 33.75 -23.19
C ALA A 888 -10.01 34.42 -24.39
N VAL A 889 -9.42 33.63 -25.28
CA VAL A 889 -8.74 34.10 -26.49
C VAL A 889 -9.29 33.40 -27.73
N ARG A 890 -9.33 34.09 -28.85
CA ARG A 890 -9.80 33.55 -30.14
C ARG A 890 -9.01 34.11 -31.30
N THR A 891 -8.99 33.36 -32.40
CA THR A 891 -8.37 33.79 -33.65
C THR A 891 -9.16 33.26 -34.84
N ASP A 892 -9.17 34.01 -35.95
CA ASP A 892 -9.80 33.61 -37.21
C ASP A 892 -8.76 33.63 -38.33
N GLY A 893 -8.84 32.67 -39.26
CA GLY A 893 -7.91 32.50 -40.38
C GLY A 893 -6.52 31.95 -40.02
N GLY A 894 -5.91 32.44 -38.94
CA GLY A 894 -4.53 32.13 -38.51
C GLY A 894 -4.33 32.23 -37.00
N GLY A 895 -3.09 32.23 -36.53
CA GLY A 895 -2.72 32.30 -35.11
C GLY A 895 -2.42 33.72 -34.61
N ALA A 896 -2.26 33.89 -33.30
CA ALA A 896 -1.92 35.19 -32.69
C ALA A 896 -1.04 35.02 -31.46
N LEU A 897 -0.35 36.10 -31.07
CA LEU A 897 0.36 36.20 -29.80
C LEU A 897 -0.31 37.26 -28.92
N PHE A 898 -0.35 37.01 -27.61
CA PHE A 898 -0.86 37.92 -26.59
C PHE A 898 0.18 38.04 -25.47
N ASP A 899 0.30 39.23 -24.90
CA ASP A 899 1.31 39.51 -23.87
C ASP A 899 0.92 40.71 -23.01
N GLN A 900 1.59 40.89 -21.87
CA GLN A 900 1.39 41.99 -20.92
C GLN A 900 -0.08 42.30 -20.60
N ILE A 901 -0.87 41.27 -20.30
CA ILE A 901 -2.28 41.40 -19.92
C ILE A 901 -2.32 41.84 -18.45
N VAL A 902 -2.75 43.08 -18.21
CA VAL A 902 -2.71 43.70 -16.88
C VAL A 902 -3.92 44.59 -16.61
N LEU A 903 -4.27 44.77 -15.34
CA LEU A 903 -5.31 45.67 -14.86
C LEU A 903 -4.70 46.80 -14.01
N GLY A 904 -5.08 48.05 -14.27
CA GLY A 904 -4.66 49.22 -13.50
C GLY A 904 -5.83 49.86 -12.75
N ARG A 905 -5.58 50.33 -11.52
CA ARG A 905 -6.55 51.16 -10.77
C ARG A 905 -6.72 52.52 -11.44
N THR A 906 -5.59 53.10 -11.82
CA THR A 906 -5.49 54.32 -12.61
C THR A 906 -4.71 54.03 -13.88
N GLU A 907 -4.83 54.91 -14.87
CA GLU A 907 -4.05 54.79 -16.11
C GLU A 907 -2.53 54.91 -15.85
N ALA A 908 -2.14 55.64 -14.80
CA ALA A 908 -0.74 55.81 -14.41
C ALA A 908 -0.11 54.54 -13.81
N ASP A 909 -0.92 53.60 -13.31
CA ASP A 909 -0.44 52.32 -12.79
C ASP A 909 -0.02 51.36 -13.91
N LEU A 910 -0.48 51.59 -15.14
CA LEU A 910 -0.20 50.72 -16.28
C LEU A 910 1.23 50.89 -16.81
N PRO A 911 1.91 49.79 -17.22
CA PRO A 911 3.23 49.86 -17.83
C PRO A 911 3.24 50.77 -19.06
N GLN A 912 4.26 51.61 -19.21
CA GLN A 912 4.41 52.46 -20.40
C GLN A 912 4.50 51.59 -21.67
N PRO A 913 3.78 51.93 -22.75
CA PRO A 913 3.89 51.17 -23.99
C PRO A 913 5.32 51.25 -24.51
N LEU A 914 5.89 50.11 -24.89
CA LEU A 914 7.20 50.08 -25.53
C LEU A 914 7.13 50.82 -26.87
N PRO A 915 8.16 51.60 -27.22
CA PRO A 915 8.22 52.26 -28.51
C PRO A 915 8.13 51.20 -29.62
N HIS A 916 7.28 51.45 -30.61
CA HIS A 916 7.27 50.64 -31.83
C HIS A 916 8.70 50.55 -32.37
N PRO A 917 9.19 49.36 -32.76
CA PRO A 917 10.38 49.32 -33.60
C PRO A 917 10.05 50.15 -34.85
N GLU A 918 10.74 51.27 -35.05
CA GLU A 918 10.68 51.97 -36.33
C GLU A 918 11.10 50.97 -37.41
N ALA A 919 10.24 50.85 -38.43
CA ALA A 919 10.26 49.83 -39.47
C ALA A 919 11.56 49.76 -40.30
#